data_AF-A0A954MKD8-F1
#
_entry.id   AF-A0A954MKD8-F1
#
_cell.length_a   1.000
_cell.length_b   1.000
_cell.length_c   1.000
_cell.angle_alpha   90.00
_cell.angle_beta   90.00
_cell.angle_gamma   90.00
#
_symmetry.space_group_name_H-M   'P 1'
#
loop_
_entity.id
_entity.type
_entity.pdbx_description
1 polymer ?
#
loop_
_entity_poly.entity_id
_entity_poly.type
_entity_poly.pdbx_seq_one_letter_code
_entity_poly.pdbx_strand_id
1 'polypeptide(L)'
;MIHRSIACILICLTALLSVGRVQAQNAVDVDGARRAKVLDSIKKAQDFLLSQQSLSGSWPSAIGSQYEIGVPALVTLSLLNSGLPPDHPKVAKALEFLRRKQDPTHTYEAAMLIMVLTAADSASDKGRIARLAAWLESAQIKAGDGAGAWGYGTEGSWHDNSNTQFAILGLREASQAGIPVDRNVWRRTQEHFLKTQSGPVDGPAGSGWGYQGRGGSTGSMTVAGIASLTICASMLADDSQDTTPDGQITCCGETDNEAEKAIQAGVRWLTRNFQIRGNPGGGGWRLYYLYGLERAGRFTGRRFFASHDWYREGVDELVDGQNPRSGSWTSESEQDPVIGTSLGLLFVSKGLSPVLINKLKYGSNNVDGNELEEPWNQHPRDVNQLVDFISGQQRWPKLITWQVLDLNTAAGGEGVASLLQAPVQYLSGTESLDTIQGRELELLREYIAQGGFLFAVQNCENAAFDASLRNLVRRLFDGQYELRKLPSTHDIYRSEFIFGENPPVLEGVDFGCRTAIVYAPFDHACRWAKWMKHDPPDRHPQVKAQIAKSMQLATNVIAYATGRELHDKLKRPELLTQPDQGRINRGRLSIARLRHTGGWDTAPNALRRLQAELENVGIQPAIETPNLPATDPAIFDYPLLYMHGRKNFSLSDAEREKLRLYLENGGFLFADACCGASQFDASFREMVQQTLQQPLERIPVDNALYKLPIGYDIQKVRRRFPSPGQAVLSLEESTGEPILEGVQIEGRYVVVYSKYDLSCALERQATTACAGYIGEDAAKIAVNIVLYGLFQ
;
A
#
# COMPACT_ATOMS: atom_id res chain seq x y z
N MET A 1 -43.49 32.12 11.15
CA MET A 1 -43.09 30.70 11.32
C MET A 1 -41.94 30.27 10.40
N ILE A 2 -41.81 30.81 9.18
CA ILE A 2 -40.81 30.38 8.19
C ILE A 2 -39.34 30.73 8.58
N HIS A 3 -39.10 31.86 9.26
CA HIS A 3 -37.74 32.23 9.71
C HIS A 3 -37.18 31.40 10.87
N ARG A 4 -38.02 30.80 11.72
CA ARG A 4 -37.55 29.93 12.83
C ARG A 4 -37.15 28.53 12.34
N SER A 5 -37.78 28.03 11.28
CA SER A 5 -37.45 26.72 10.69
C SER A 5 -36.14 26.75 9.88
N ILE A 6 -35.83 27.85 9.21
CA ILE A 6 -34.57 28.02 8.46
C ILE A 6 -33.37 28.13 9.42
N ALA A 7 -33.53 28.82 10.55
CA ALA A 7 -32.49 28.93 11.57
C ALA A 7 -32.19 27.57 12.25
N CYS A 8 -33.20 26.75 12.55
CA CYS A 8 -32.97 25.40 13.10
C CYS A 8 -32.29 24.45 12.10
N ILE A 9 -32.62 24.54 10.80
CA ILE A 9 -31.96 23.72 9.76
C ILE A 9 -30.50 24.15 9.57
N LEU A 10 -30.21 25.46 9.59
CA LEU A 10 -28.82 25.95 9.52
C LEU A 10 -28.01 25.52 10.75
N ILE A 11 -28.58 25.60 11.96
CA ILE A 11 -27.90 25.21 13.21
C ILE A 11 -27.63 23.69 13.24
N CYS A 12 -28.58 22.86 12.79
CA CYS A 12 -28.39 21.41 12.68
C CYS A 12 -27.34 21.02 11.61
N LEU A 13 -27.30 21.72 10.46
CA LEU A 13 -26.27 21.50 9.44
C LEU A 13 -24.87 21.93 9.92
N THR A 14 -24.75 23.07 10.61
CA THR A 14 -23.47 23.49 11.22
C THR A 14 -23.02 22.56 12.35
N ALA A 15 -23.96 22.00 13.13
CA ALA A 15 -23.65 21.02 14.17
C ALA A 15 -23.15 19.70 13.56
N LEU A 16 -23.80 19.18 12.52
CA LEU A 16 -23.37 17.95 11.82
C LEU A 16 -21.99 18.12 11.14
N LEU A 17 -21.71 19.28 10.53
CA LEU A 17 -20.42 19.58 9.90
C LEU A 17 -19.29 19.81 10.91
N SER A 18 -19.59 20.40 12.07
CA SER A 18 -18.61 20.58 13.16
C SER A 18 -18.25 19.28 13.87
N VAL A 19 -19.20 18.35 14.03
CA VAL A 19 -18.96 17.01 14.60
C VAL A 19 -18.08 16.17 13.68
N GLY A 20 -18.31 16.20 12.36
CA GLY A 20 -17.44 15.53 11.38
C GLY A 20 -16.01 16.08 11.33
N ARG A 21 -15.83 17.41 11.48
CA ARG A 21 -14.50 18.07 11.55
C ARG A 21 -13.71 17.65 12.79
N VAL A 22 -14.34 17.62 13.97
CA VAL A 22 -13.70 17.17 15.21
C VAL A 22 -13.35 15.68 15.15
N GLN A 23 -14.19 14.84 14.53
CA GLN A 23 -13.91 13.42 14.36
C GLN A 23 -12.73 13.13 13.43
N ALA A 24 -12.58 13.86 12.31
CA ALA A 24 -11.49 13.64 11.35
C ALA A 24 -10.11 14.09 11.89
N GLN A 25 -10.04 15.26 12.54
CA GLN A 25 -8.80 15.76 13.15
C GLN A 25 -8.38 14.87 14.35
N ASN A 26 -9.34 14.53 15.23
CA ASN A 26 -9.10 13.61 16.33
C ASN A 26 -8.66 12.23 15.83
N ALA A 27 -9.15 11.75 14.68
CA ALA A 27 -8.73 10.47 14.13
C ALA A 27 -7.26 10.48 13.67
N VAL A 28 -6.77 11.56 13.05
CA VAL A 28 -5.36 11.69 12.64
C VAL A 28 -4.42 11.80 13.84
N ASP A 29 -4.77 12.60 14.86
CA ASP A 29 -3.97 12.76 16.08
C ASP A 29 -3.97 11.47 16.94
N VAL A 30 -5.11 10.79 17.05
CA VAL A 30 -5.22 9.49 17.74
C VAL A 30 -4.40 8.42 17.02
N ASP A 31 -4.31 8.44 15.69
CA ASP A 31 -3.56 7.46 14.90
C ASP A 31 -2.04 7.73 14.90
N GLY A 32 -1.59 8.99 14.89
CA GLY A 32 -0.19 9.34 15.12
C GLY A 32 0.30 8.87 16.50
N ALA A 33 -0.53 9.06 17.53
CA ALA A 33 -0.28 8.53 18.87
C ALA A 33 -0.32 6.99 18.90
N ARG A 34 -1.24 6.35 18.17
CA ARG A 34 -1.31 4.88 18.05
C ARG A 34 -0.06 4.32 17.40
N ARG A 35 0.42 4.89 16.29
CA ARG A 35 1.69 4.48 15.64
C ARG A 35 2.85 4.56 16.63
N ALA A 36 2.98 5.68 17.33
CA ALA A 36 4.05 5.83 18.32
C ALA A 36 3.97 4.74 19.41
N LYS A 37 2.76 4.44 19.90
CA LYS A 37 2.53 3.34 20.86
C LYS A 37 2.89 1.97 20.28
N VAL A 38 2.51 1.68 19.04
CA VAL A 38 2.82 0.40 18.37
C VAL A 38 4.32 0.24 18.18
N LEU A 39 5.02 1.26 17.68
CA LEU A 39 6.47 1.22 17.51
C LEU A 39 7.21 1.10 18.85
N ASP A 40 6.73 1.80 19.89
CA ASP A 40 7.26 1.68 21.25
C ASP A 40 7.03 0.26 21.81
N SER A 41 5.86 -0.31 21.56
CA SER A 41 5.52 -1.68 21.96
C SER A 41 6.39 -2.72 21.26
N ILE A 42 6.62 -2.58 19.95
CA ILE A 42 7.56 -3.40 19.17
C ILE A 42 8.96 -3.29 19.77
N LYS A 43 9.43 -2.07 20.03
CA LYS A 43 10.76 -1.83 20.61
C LYS A 43 10.91 -2.47 21.98
N LYS A 44 9.94 -2.31 22.88
CA LYS A 44 9.92 -2.95 24.20
C LYS A 44 10.03 -4.47 24.11
N ALA A 45 9.31 -5.08 23.18
CA ALA A 45 9.36 -6.52 22.95
C ALA A 45 10.70 -6.98 22.36
N GLN A 46 11.27 -6.22 21.43
CA GLN A 46 12.63 -6.44 20.92
C GLN A 46 13.65 -6.37 22.05
N ASP A 47 13.64 -5.28 22.83
CA ASP A 47 14.56 -5.07 23.96
C ASP A 47 14.45 -6.19 25.00
N PHE A 48 13.22 -6.62 25.32
CA PHE A 48 12.98 -7.79 26.15
C PHE A 48 13.69 -9.03 25.59
N LEU A 49 13.37 -9.43 24.36
CA LEU A 49 13.94 -10.63 23.75
C LEU A 49 15.47 -10.54 23.67
N LEU A 50 16.03 -9.40 23.28
CA LEU A 50 17.48 -9.18 23.18
C LEU A 50 18.18 -9.28 24.55
N SER A 51 17.51 -8.84 25.62
CA SER A 51 18.00 -8.93 27.01
C SER A 51 18.03 -10.37 27.54
N GLN A 52 17.12 -11.23 27.06
CA GLN A 52 17.04 -12.63 27.48
C GLN A 52 18.05 -13.55 26.75
N GLN A 53 18.75 -13.05 25.73
CA GLN A 53 19.69 -13.87 24.97
C GLN A 53 20.91 -14.24 25.81
N SER A 54 21.17 -15.54 25.91
CA SER A 54 22.33 -16.09 26.60
C SER A 54 23.66 -15.86 25.87
N LEU A 55 24.78 -16.21 26.51
CA LEU A 55 26.11 -16.11 25.91
C LEU A 55 26.32 -17.01 24.69
N SER A 56 25.54 -18.07 24.52
CA SER A 56 25.63 -18.95 23.34
C SER A 56 24.92 -18.38 22.11
N GLY A 57 24.05 -17.38 22.29
CA GLY A 57 23.12 -16.91 21.25
C GLY A 57 21.72 -17.53 21.32
N SER A 58 21.47 -18.47 22.25
CA SER A 58 20.15 -19.07 22.49
C SER A 58 19.35 -18.36 23.58
N TRP A 59 18.11 -18.78 23.80
CA TRP A 59 17.22 -18.30 24.86
C TRP A 59 16.85 -19.43 25.83
N PRO A 60 16.83 -19.15 27.14
CA PRO A 60 16.31 -20.10 28.11
C PRO A 60 14.78 -20.21 27.97
N SER A 61 14.25 -21.43 28.05
CA SER A 61 12.81 -21.68 28.12
C SER A 61 12.54 -22.89 29.01
N ALA A 62 11.57 -22.76 29.92
CA ALA A 62 11.20 -23.85 30.82
C ALA A 62 10.52 -25.01 30.06
N ILE A 63 9.77 -24.67 29.01
CA ILE A 63 9.03 -25.62 28.16
C ILE A 63 9.91 -26.11 27.00
N GLY A 64 10.83 -25.26 26.52
CA GLY A 64 11.75 -25.53 25.42
C GLY A 64 13.08 -26.18 25.81
N SER A 65 13.29 -26.55 27.08
CA SER A 65 14.55 -27.18 27.52
C SER A 65 14.86 -28.52 26.82
N GLN A 66 13.85 -29.16 26.24
CA GLN A 66 13.95 -30.36 25.40
C GLN A 66 14.08 -30.05 23.88
N TYR A 67 13.93 -28.79 23.46
CA TYR A 67 13.93 -28.33 22.07
C TYR A 67 14.95 -27.20 21.88
N GLU A 68 16.21 -27.58 21.60
CA GLU A 68 17.34 -26.64 21.55
C GLU A 68 17.31 -25.65 20.37
N ILE A 69 16.49 -25.89 19.35
CA ILE A 69 16.42 -25.12 18.10
C ILE A 69 15.12 -24.30 18.04
N GLY A 70 14.00 -24.89 18.47
CA GLY A 70 12.66 -24.30 18.30
C GLY A 70 12.54 -22.88 18.86
N VAL A 71 12.85 -22.68 20.14
CA VAL A 71 12.73 -21.36 20.78
C VAL A 71 13.71 -20.34 20.18
N PRO A 72 15.02 -20.63 20.02
CA PRO A 72 15.92 -19.69 19.36
C PRO A 72 15.52 -19.33 17.93
N ALA A 73 14.98 -20.28 17.15
CA ALA A 73 14.45 -20.01 15.82
C ALA A 73 13.23 -19.09 15.87
N LEU A 74 12.30 -19.30 16.82
CA LEU A 74 11.13 -18.44 17.01
C LEU A 74 11.51 -16.98 17.28
N VAL A 75 12.42 -16.81 18.25
CA VAL A 75 12.84 -15.49 18.69
C VAL A 75 13.54 -14.78 17.55
N THR A 76 14.49 -15.44 16.89
CA THR A 76 15.24 -14.87 15.77
C THR A 76 14.30 -14.51 14.61
N LEU A 77 13.33 -15.37 14.29
CA LEU A 77 12.31 -15.09 13.27
C LEU A 77 11.46 -13.86 13.65
N SER A 78 11.07 -13.71 14.92
CA SER A 78 10.31 -12.55 15.39
C SER A 78 11.11 -11.25 15.31
N LEU A 79 12.41 -11.29 15.66
CA LEU A 79 13.31 -10.14 15.56
C LEU A 79 13.50 -9.70 14.11
N LEU A 80 13.77 -10.63 13.20
CA LEU A 80 13.89 -10.36 11.76
C LEU A 80 12.61 -9.75 11.18
N ASN A 81 11.44 -10.34 11.47
CA ASN A 81 10.15 -9.83 10.97
C ASN A 81 9.73 -8.50 11.60
N SER A 82 10.32 -8.12 12.74
CA SER A 82 10.10 -6.82 13.39
C SER A 82 11.04 -5.72 12.90
N GLY A 83 11.87 -6.00 11.88
CA GLY A 83 12.72 -5.01 11.21
C GLY A 83 14.18 -4.98 11.67
N LEU A 84 14.61 -5.88 12.56
CA LEU A 84 16.04 -6.01 12.87
C LEU A 84 16.77 -6.74 11.74
N PRO A 85 17.90 -6.21 11.22
CA PRO A 85 18.60 -6.84 10.11
C PRO A 85 19.39 -8.08 10.55
N PRO A 86 19.70 -9.02 9.62
CA PRO A 86 20.47 -10.23 9.93
C PRO A 86 21.87 -9.98 10.52
N ASP A 87 22.46 -8.82 10.27
CA ASP A 87 23.78 -8.40 10.76
C ASP A 87 23.74 -7.70 12.13
N HIS A 88 22.55 -7.45 12.71
CA HIS A 88 22.43 -6.95 14.07
C HIS A 88 23.15 -7.90 15.04
N PRO A 89 24.04 -7.44 15.94
CA PRO A 89 24.98 -8.31 16.67
C PRO A 89 24.34 -9.50 17.39
N LYS A 90 23.17 -9.29 18.01
CA LYS A 90 22.40 -10.33 18.71
C LYS A 90 21.69 -11.29 17.75
N VAL A 91 21.22 -10.80 16.60
CA VAL A 91 20.55 -11.62 15.57
C VAL A 91 21.60 -12.47 14.85
N ALA A 92 22.71 -11.88 14.43
CA ALA A 92 23.84 -12.58 13.83
C ALA A 92 24.35 -13.72 14.72
N LYS A 93 24.48 -13.47 16.03
CA LYS A 93 24.87 -14.47 17.02
C LYS A 93 23.85 -15.62 17.14
N ALA A 94 22.56 -15.32 17.10
CA ALA A 94 21.52 -16.35 17.12
C ALA A 94 21.51 -17.19 15.83
N LEU A 95 21.67 -16.56 14.67
CA LEU A 95 21.82 -17.25 13.38
C LEU A 95 23.06 -18.15 13.39
N GLU A 96 24.18 -17.68 13.94
CA GLU A 96 25.38 -18.48 14.10
C GLU A 96 25.15 -19.70 15.02
N PHE A 97 24.48 -19.50 16.16
CA PHE A 97 24.08 -20.59 17.04
C PHE A 97 23.24 -21.64 16.31
N LEU A 98 22.19 -21.21 15.61
CA LEU A 98 21.30 -22.09 14.83
C LEU A 98 22.06 -22.83 13.74
N ARG A 99 22.97 -22.15 13.02
CA ARG A 99 23.79 -22.73 11.95
C ARG A 99 24.75 -23.82 12.43
N ARG A 100 25.19 -23.78 13.69
CA ARG A 100 26.08 -24.80 14.29
C ARG A 100 25.35 -26.03 14.84
N LYS A 101 24.05 -25.92 15.13
CA LYS A 101 23.25 -27.05 15.63
C LYS A 101 23.08 -28.12 14.56
N GLN A 102 22.93 -29.37 14.99
CA GLN A 102 22.55 -30.46 14.08
C GLN A 102 21.13 -30.25 13.55
N ASP A 103 20.79 -30.90 12.44
CA ASP A 103 19.45 -30.83 11.86
C ASP A 103 18.46 -31.52 12.82
N PRO A 104 17.35 -30.86 13.20
CA PRO A 104 16.38 -31.42 14.14
C PRO A 104 15.58 -32.58 13.52
N THR A 105 15.06 -33.44 14.39
CA THR A 105 14.15 -34.54 14.04
C THR A 105 12.72 -34.30 14.52
N HIS A 106 12.38 -33.05 14.81
CA HIS A 106 11.04 -32.63 15.25
C HIS A 106 10.44 -31.62 14.29
N THR A 107 9.14 -31.76 14.02
CA THR A 107 8.42 -30.97 13.01
C THR A 107 8.50 -29.47 13.27
N TYR A 108 8.20 -29.02 14.49
CA TYR A 108 8.30 -27.60 14.86
C TYR A 108 9.70 -27.05 14.62
N GLU A 109 10.73 -27.73 15.13
CA GLU A 109 12.10 -27.24 15.03
C GLU A 109 12.58 -27.19 13.57
N ALA A 110 12.28 -28.21 12.77
CA ALA A 110 12.63 -28.23 11.36
C ALA A 110 11.92 -27.11 10.58
N ALA A 111 10.61 -26.96 10.77
CA ALA A 111 9.84 -25.90 10.13
C ALA A 111 10.33 -24.51 10.51
N MET A 112 10.56 -24.26 11.81
CA MET A 112 11.01 -22.96 12.30
C MET A 112 12.43 -22.64 11.87
N LEU A 113 13.31 -23.64 11.82
CA LEU A 113 14.66 -23.48 11.29
C LEU A 113 14.64 -23.14 9.80
N ILE A 114 13.76 -23.74 9.00
CA ILE A 114 13.56 -23.32 7.62
C ILE A 114 13.12 -21.86 7.55
N MET A 115 12.05 -21.50 8.27
CA MET A 115 11.49 -20.14 8.23
C MET A 115 12.52 -19.07 8.60
N VAL A 116 13.32 -19.28 9.65
CA VAL A 116 14.33 -18.30 10.08
C VAL A 116 15.51 -18.21 9.12
N LEU A 117 15.98 -19.33 8.56
CA LEU A 117 17.08 -19.31 7.58
C LEU A 117 16.64 -18.66 6.27
N THR A 118 15.40 -18.88 5.83
CA THR A 118 14.82 -18.17 4.69
C THR A 118 14.69 -16.68 4.99
N ALA A 119 14.23 -16.29 6.19
CA ALA A 119 14.11 -14.88 6.57
C ALA A 119 15.46 -14.15 6.69
N ALA A 120 16.54 -14.88 7.00
CA ALA A 120 17.90 -14.36 7.02
C ALA A 120 18.49 -14.15 5.61
N ASP A 121 17.86 -14.73 4.58
CA ASP A 121 18.18 -14.60 3.14
C ASP A 121 19.67 -14.79 2.80
N SER A 122 20.31 -15.79 3.42
CA SER A 122 21.71 -16.11 3.13
C SER A 122 21.85 -17.24 2.12
N ALA A 123 22.59 -17.01 1.05
CA ALA A 123 22.84 -18.01 0.02
C ALA A 123 23.48 -19.30 0.57
N SER A 124 24.27 -19.23 1.64
CA SER A 124 24.91 -20.39 2.28
C SER A 124 23.91 -21.34 2.95
N ASP A 125 22.71 -20.86 3.29
CA ASP A 125 21.72 -21.65 4.02
C ASP A 125 20.87 -22.54 3.08
N LYS A 126 20.88 -22.28 1.76
CA LYS A 126 20.05 -22.99 0.77
C LYS A 126 20.20 -24.51 0.84
N GLY A 127 21.43 -25.01 0.95
CA GLY A 127 21.67 -26.45 1.02
C GLY A 127 21.11 -27.09 2.29
N ARG A 128 21.07 -26.36 3.40
CA ARG A 128 20.49 -26.82 4.67
C ARG A 128 18.96 -26.75 4.64
N ILE A 129 18.40 -25.67 4.11
CA ILE A 129 16.96 -25.52 3.89
C ILE A 129 16.42 -26.69 3.04
N ALA A 130 17.14 -27.07 1.98
CA ALA A 130 16.77 -28.20 1.14
C ALA A 130 16.71 -29.54 1.89
N ARG A 131 17.71 -29.82 2.76
CA ARG A 131 17.71 -31.04 3.57
C ARG A 131 16.57 -31.07 4.58
N LEU A 132 16.29 -29.95 5.25
CA LEU A 132 15.21 -29.84 6.22
C LEU A 132 13.84 -29.97 5.55
N ALA A 133 13.66 -29.39 4.37
CA ALA A 133 12.44 -29.54 3.57
C ALA A 133 12.23 -31.02 3.20
N ALA A 134 13.25 -31.69 2.65
CA ALA A 134 13.19 -33.11 2.35
C ALA A 134 12.87 -33.98 3.58
N TRP A 135 13.40 -33.61 4.75
CA TRP A 135 13.05 -34.28 6.01
C TRP A 135 11.57 -34.09 6.36
N LEU A 136 11.03 -32.86 6.29
CA LEU A 136 9.60 -32.60 6.50
C LEU A 136 8.72 -33.37 5.52
N GLU A 137 9.09 -33.45 4.24
CA GLU A 137 8.38 -34.26 3.24
C GLU A 137 8.37 -35.75 3.62
N SER A 138 9.50 -36.25 4.13
CA SER A 138 9.61 -37.64 4.60
C SER A 138 8.81 -37.92 5.87
N ALA A 139 8.68 -36.92 6.75
CA ALA A 139 7.99 -37.01 8.02
C ALA A 139 6.46 -36.89 7.89
N GLN A 140 5.95 -36.49 6.73
CA GLN A 140 4.51 -36.44 6.49
C GLN A 140 3.91 -37.85 6.61
N ILE A 141 2.82 -37.99 7.36
CA ILE A 141 2.09 -39.26 7.43
C ILE A 141 1.43 -39.52 6.07
N LYS A 142 1.70 -40.69 5.49
CA LYS A 142 1.28 -41.00 4.10
C LYS A 142 -0.01 -41.81 4.02
N ALA A 143 -0.47 -42.41 5.11
CA ALA A 143 -1.61 -43.33 5.12
C ALA A 143 -2.35 -43.31 6.47
N GLY A 144 -3.57 -43.84 6.47
CA GLY A 144 -4.42 -43.92 7.65
C GLY A 144 -5.12 -42.61 7.99
N ASP A 145 -5.60 -42.49 9.23
CA ASP A 145 -6.41 -41.35 9.66
C ASP A 145 -5.67 -40.01 9.64
N GLY A 146 -4.34 -40.02 9.85
CA GLY A 146 -3.49 -38.83 9.79
C GLY A 146 -2.84 -38.59 8.44
N ALA A 147 -3.25 -39.27 7.37
CA ALA A 147 -2.66 -39.09 6.05
C ALA A 147 -2.72 -37.61 5.62
N GLY A 148 -1.57 -37.03 5.28
CA GLY A 148 -1.42 -35.62 4.93
C GLY A 148 -1.05 -34.69 6.07
N ALA A 149 -1.10 -35.16 7.32
CA ALA A 149 -0.74 -34.39 8.51
C ALA A 149 0.68 -34.70 9.02
N TRP A 150 1.11 -33.93 10.01
CA TRP A 150 2.35 -34.14 10.76
C TRP A 150 2.07 -34.31 12.25
N GLY A 151 2.89 -35.13 12.91
CA GLY A 151 3.04 -35.18 14.36
C GLY A 151 4.33 -34.51 14.81
N TYR A 152 4.75 -34.73 16.06
CA TYR A 152 5.98 -34.13 16.60
C TYR A 152 7.27 -34.65 15.97
N GLY A 153 7.27 -35.86 15.41
CA GLY A 153 8.42 -36.49 14.74
C GLY A 153 7.95 -37.55 13.74
N THR A 154 8.82 -38.49 13.40
CA THR A 154 8.52 -39.56 12.41
C THR A 154 7.94 -40.83 13.01
N GLU A 155 7.85 -40.92 14.34
CA GLU A 155 7.39 -42.12 15.04
C GLU A 155 5.88 -42.09 15.33
N GLY A 156 5.20 -43.18 15.04
CA GLY A 156 3.78 -43.37 15.31
C GLY A 156 2.83 -42.75 14.27
N SER A 157 1.53 -42.86 14.53
CA SER A 157 0.44 -42.32 13.68
C SER A 157 -0.21 -41.07 14.27
N TRP A 158 0.32 -40.57 15.40
CA TRP A 158 -0.20 -39.41 16.09
C TRP A 158 0.08 -38.14 15.26
N HIS A 159 -0.92 -37.27 15.14
CA HIS A 159 -0.86 -36.04 14.37
C HIS A 159 -1.75 -34.97 14.97
N ASP A 160 -1.51 -33.72 14.57
CA ASP A 160 -2.38 -32.60 14.88
C ASP A 160 -2.26 -31.48 13.84
N ASN A 161 -3.24 -30.58 13.83
CA ASN A 161 -3.32 -29.49 12.87
C ASN A 161 -2.34 -28.35 13.15
N SER A 162 -1.75 -28.27 14.36
CA SER A 162 -0.71 -27.29 14.72
C SER A 162 0.66 -27.70 14.15
N ASN A 163 1.10 -28.94 14.36
CA ASN A 163 2.30 -29.49 13.72
C ASN A 163 2.18 -29.42 12.18
N THR A 164 1.00 -29.77 11.66
CA THR A 164 0.70 -29.68 10.23
C THR A 164 0.82 -28.24 9.71
N GLN A 165 0.29 -27.25 10.43
CA GLN A 165 0.42 -25.84 10.05
C GLN A 165 1.88 -25.41 9.97
N PHE A 166 2.70 -25.72 10.99
CA PHE A 166 4.11 -25.34 10.98
C PHE A 166 4.89 -26.03 9.86
N ALA A 167 4.66 -27.33 9.62
CA ALA A 167 5.27 -28.05 8.50
C ALA A 167 4.97 -27.35 7.17
N ILE A 168 3.72 -26.97 6.94
CA ILE A 168 3.28 -26.28 5.72
C ILE A 168 3.86 -24.87 5.60
N LEU A 169 3.96 -24.12 6.70
CA LEU A 169 4.64 -22.81 6.70
C LEU A 169 6.13 -22.96 6.37
N GLY A 170 6.82 -23.93 6.97
CA GLY A 170 8.22 -24.22 6.68
C GLY A 170 8.44 -24.61 5.22
N LEU A 171 7.67 -25.58 4.70
CA LEU A 171 7.75 -26.00 3.30
C LEU A 171 7.41 -24.86 2.34
N ARG A 172 6.47 -23.97 2.70
CA ARG A 172 6.14 -22.78 1.91
C ARG A 172 7.36 -21.86 1.82
N GLU A 173 8.01 -21.56 2.94
CA GLU A 173 9.20 -20.70 2.95
C GLU A 173 10.38 -21.36 2.21
N ALA A 174 10.54 -22.69 2.27
CA ALA A 174 11.53 -23.39 1.45
C ALA A 174 11.23 -23.23 -0.06
N SER A 175 9.97 -23.45 -0.47
CA SER A 175 9.52 -23.24 -1.85
C SER A 175 9.79 -21.81 -2.31
N GLN A 176 9.44 -20.82 -1.48
CA GLN A 176 9.73 -19.42 -1.75
C GLN A 176 11.24 -19.12 -1.81
N ALA A 177 12.09 -19.83 -1.06
CA ALA A 177 13.55 -19.70 -1.15
C ALA A 177 14.17 -20.36 -2.39
N GLY A 178 13.37 -21.02 -3.23
CA GLY A 178 13.84 -21.69 -4.44
C GLY A 178 14.02 -23.19 -4.32
N ILE A 179 13.58 -23.81 -3.21
CA ILE A 179 13.72 -25.24 -2.97
C ILE A 179 12.45 -25.96 -3.45
N PRO A 180 12.54 -26.90 -4.41
CA PRO A 180 11.36 -27.65 -4.84
C PRO A 180 10.83 -28.54 -3.70
N VAL A 181 9.50 -28.63 -3.59
CA VAL A 181 8.78 -29.52 -2.66
C VAL A 181 7.84 -30.39 -3.49
N ASP A 182 7.76 -31.69 -3.19
CA ASP A 182 6.90 -32.62 -3.93
C ASP A 182 5.43 -32.19 -3.89
N ARG A 183 4.81 -32.07 -5.08
CA ARG A 183 3.38 -31.74 -5.23
C ARG A 183 2.46 -32.72 -4.50
N ASN A 184 2.86 -33.97 -4.33
CA ASN A 184 2.09 -34.94 -3.56
C ASN A 184 1.97 -34.57 -2.07
N VAL A 185 2.94 -33.84 -1.51
CA VAL A 185 2.91 -33.39 -0.11
C VAL A 185 1.82 -32.35 0.09
N TRP A 186 1.73 -31.37 -0.83
CA TRP A 186 0.66 -30.38 -0.84
C TRP A 186 -0.71 -31.05 -1.02
N ARG A 187 -0.82 -32.00 -1.94
CA ARG A 187 -2.09 -32.70 -2.24
C ARG A 187 -2.63 -33.47 -1.05
N ARG A 188 -1.80 -34.31 -0.42
CA ARG A 188 -2.21 -35.06 0.77
C ARG A 188 -2.64 -34.14 1.90
N THR A 189 -1.95 -33.00 2.07
CA THR A 189 -2.33 -32.02 3.10
C THR A 189 -3.66 -31.33 2.78
N GLN A 190 -3.91 -30.98 1.52
CA GLN A 190 -5.20 -30.44 1.10
C GLN A 190 -6.31 -31.44 1.39
N GLU A 191 -6.13 -32.70 0.97
CA GLU A 191 -7.07 -33.79 1.25
C GLU A 191 -7.32 -33.98 2.76
N HIS A 192 -6.28 -33.89 3.59
CA HIS A 192 -6.41 -33.93 5.05
C HIS A 192 -7.34 -32.84 5.59
N PHE A 193 -7.10 -31.58 5.23
CA PHE A 193 -7.93 -30.47 5.73
C PHE A 193 -9.35 -30.52 5.17
N LEU A 194 -9.54 -30.92 3.90
CA LEU A 194 -10.87 -31.13 3.32
C LEU A 194 -11.64 -32.22 4.08
N LYS A 195 -11.00 -33.37 4.34
CA LYS A 195 -11.59 -34.50 5.05
C LYS A 195 -11.94 -34.19 6.50
N THR A 196 -11.17 -33.34 7.17
CA THR A 196 -11.24 -33.13 8.62
C THR A 196 -11.96 -31.85 9.05
N GLN A 197 -12.55 -31.11 8.10
CA GLN A 197 -13.35 -29.93 8.41
C GLN A 197 -14.62 -30.33 9.16
N SER A 198 -14.92 -29.63 10.26
CA SER A 198 -15.93 -30.02 11.23
C SER A 198 -17.32 -29.49 10.83
N GLY A 199 -18.00 -30.18 9.91
CA GLY A 199 -19.38 -29.88 9.52
C GLY A 199 -19.57 -29.53 8.04
N PRO A 200 -20.81 -29.23 7.60
CA PRO A 200 -21.12 -28.99 6.19
C PRO A 200 -20.46 -27.69 5.70
N VAL A 201 -19.66 -27.78 4.64
CA VAL A 201 -18.96 -26.66 4.02
C VAL A 201 -19.94 -25.60 3.51
N ASP A 202 -21.04 -26.01 2.89
CA ASP A 202 -22.07 -25.09 2.36
C ASP A 202 -23.01 -24.53 3.43
N GLY A 203 -22.79 -24.85 4.71
CA GLY A 203 -23.61 -24.36 5.81
C GLY A 203 -23.46 -22.84 6.02
N PRO A 204 -24.55 -22.11 6.32
CA PRO A 204 -24.52 -20.65 6.58
C PRO A 204 -23.82 -20.28 7.90
N ALA A 205 -23.50 -21.27 8.75
CA ALA A 205 -22.69 -21.08 9.94
C ALA A 205 -21.18 -21.21 9.67
N GLY A 206 -20.81 -21.69 8.48
CA GLY A 206 -19.45 -22.13 8.20
C GLY A 206 -19.06 -23.37 9.01
N SER A 207 -17.85 -23.85 8.75
CA SER A 207 -17.24 -24.97 9.47
C SER A 207 -15.75 -24.72 9.64
N GLY A 208 -15.24 -24.94 10.85
CA GLY A 208 -13.82 -24.78 11.16
C GLY A 208 -13.13 -26.13 11.36
N TRP A 209 -11.98 -26.11 12.05
CA TRP A 209 -11.22 -27.32 12.33
C TRP A 209 -10.96 -27.51 13.83
N GLY A 210 -10.93 -28.77 14.27
CA GLY A 210 -10.48 -29.19 15.59
C GLY A 210 -8.98 -29.51 15.63
N TYR A 211 -8.47 -29.95 16.79
CA TYR A 211 -7.03 -30.19 16.98
C TYR A 211 -6.47 -31.37 16.17
N GLN A 212 -7.12 -32.53 16.21
CA GLN A 212 -6.70 -33.74 15.44
C GLN A 212 -7.66 -34.04 14.29
N GLY A 213 -8.28 -32.99 13.72
CA GLY A 213 -9.31 -33.18 12.69
C GLY A 213 -10.59 -33.90 13.17
N ARG A 214 -10.73 -34.10 14.48
CA ARG A 214 -11.90 -34.65 15.18
C ARG A 214 -12.25 -33.70 16.34
N GLY A 215 -13.54 -33.60 16.66
CA GLY A 215 -14.05 -32.69 17.71
C GLY A 215 -14.57 -31.36 17.18
N GLY A 216 -14.94 -30.44 18.09
CA GLY A 216 -15.47 -29.14 17.72
C GLY A 216 -14.41 -28.20 17.12
N SER A 217 -14.84 -27.29 16.27
CA SER A 217 -13.98 -26.25 15.70
C SER A 217 -13.42 -25.32 16.79
N THR A 218 -12.15 -24.95 16.66
CA THR A 218 -11.49 -23.96 17.53
C THR A 218 -10.87 -22.85 16.70
N GLY A 219 -10.66 -21.66 17.28
CA GLY A 219 -10.06 -20.52 16.61
C GLY A 219 -8.69 -20.85 16.05
N SER A 220 -7.77 -21.31 16.90
CA SER A 220 -6.39 -21.65 16.54
C SER A 220 -6.30 -22.65 15.40
N MET A 221 -7.12 -23.70 15.42
CA MET A 221 -7.09 -24.72 14.38
C MET A 221 -7.83 -24.27 13.12
N THR A 222 -8.83 -23.39 13.25
CA THR A 222 -9.53 -22.85 12.09
C THR A 222 -8.66 -21.89 11.29
N VAL A 223 -7.93 -20.99 11.97
CA VAL A 223 -6.95 -20.13 11.29
C VAL A 223 -5.79 -20.95 10.70
N ALA A 224 -5.41 -22.07 11.34
CA ALA A 224 -4.44 -23.00 10.79
C ALA A 224 -4.94 -23.69 9.51
N GLY A 225 -6.21 -24.15 9.51
CA GLY A 225 -6.84 -24.77 8.34
C GLY A 225 -6.97 -23.81 7.17
N ILE A 226 -7.47 -22.60 7.41
CA ILE A 226 -7.55 -21.53 6.39
C ILE A 226 -6.16 -21.28 5.79
N ALA A 227 -5.17 -20.96 6.62
CA ALA A 227 -3.82 -20.66 6.13
C ALA A 227 -3.19 -21.82 5.34
N SER A 228 -3.34 -23.05 5.84
CA SER A 228 -2.75 -24.24 5.22
C SER A 228 -3.41 -24.57 3.88
N LEU A 229 -4.75 -24.52 3.81
CA LEU A 229 -5.48 -24.74 2.56
C LEU A 229 -5.17 -23.66 1.53
N THR A 230 -5.10 -22.38 1.91
CA THR A 230 -4.72 -21.31 0.98
C THR A 230 -3.31 -21.54 0.40
N ILE A 231 -2.35 -21.99 1.22
CA ILE A 231 -1.01 -22.34 0.75
C ILE A 231 -1.08 -23.54 -0.21
N CYS A 232 -1.72 -24.63 0.19
CA CYS A 232 -1.82 -25.84 -0.63
C CYS A 232 -2.50 -25.56 -1.98
N ALA A 233 -3.63 -24.86 -1.99
CA ALA A 233 -4.34 -24.48 -3.21
C ALA A 233 -3.45 -23.65 -4.14
N SER A 234 -2.65 -22.73 -3.57
CA SER A 234 -1.67 -21.97 -4.36
C SER A 234 -0.55 -22.84 -4.93
N MET A 235 -0.05 -23.82 -4.18
CA MET A 235 1.05 -24.70 -4.61
C MET A 235 0.59 -25.80 -5.58
N LEU A 236 -0.69 -26.15 -5.56
CA LEU A 236 -1.31 -27.17 -6.41
C LEU A 236 -1.93 -26.61 -7.68
N ALA A 237 -2.02 -25.29 -7.83
CA ALA A 237 -2.43 -24.69 -9.08
C ALA A 237 -1.60 -25.24 -10.25
N ASP A 238 -2.29 -25.50 -11.36
CA ASP A 238 -1.71 -25.96 -12.61
C ASP A 238 -2.48 -25.36 -13.80
N ASP A 239 -2.08 -25.78 -14.99
CA ASP A 239 -2.58 -25.27 -16.26
C ASP A 239 -3.48 -26.30 -16.97
N SER A 240 -3.77 -27.45 -16.34
CA SER A 240 -4.36 -28.61 -17.01
C SER A 240 -5.84 -28.45 -17.38
N GLN A 241 -6.57 -27.62 -16.65
CA GLN A 241 -8.01 -27.42 -16.83
C GLN A 241 -8.36 -26.18 -17.66
N ASP A 242 -7.43 -25.24 -17.80
CA ASP A 242 -7.69 -23.89 -18.29
C ASP A 242 -6.70 -23.44 -19.39
N THR A 243 -5.93 -24.37 -19.95
CA THR A 243 -4.99 -24.10 -21.03
C THR A 243 -5.18 -25.08 -22.18
N THR A 244 -5.27 -24.55 -23.40
CA THR A 244 -5.37 -25.35 -24.63
C THR A 244 -4.00 -25.96 -25.02
N PRO A 245 -3.96 -27.03 -25.85
CA PRO A 245 -2.70 -27.63 -26.30
C PRO A 245 -1.76 -26.68 -27.05
N ASP A 246 -2.28 -25.63 -27.69
CA ASP A 246 -1.51 -24.57 -28.35
C ASP A 246 -1.03 -23.48 -27.37
N GLY A 247 -1.42 -23.55 -26.10
CA GLY A 247 -0.94 -22.66 -25.04
C GLY A 247 -1.77 -21.39 -24.84
N GLN A 248 -3.04 -21.37 -25.27
CA GLN A 248 -3.97 -20.30 -24.94
C GLN A 248 -4.56 -20.51 -23.55
N ILE A 249 -4.70 -19.43 -22.79
CA ILE A 249 -5.26 -19.45 -21.43
C ILE A 249 -6.74 -19.13 -21.51
N THR A 250 -7.58 -20.06 -21.08
CA THR A 250 -9.03 -19.90 -20.92
C THR A 250 -9.31 -19.37 -19.51
N CYS A 251 -9.45 -18.05 -19.40
CA CYS A 251 -9.55 -17.40 -18.10
C CYS A 251 -10.86 -17.62 -17.36
N CYS A 252 -11.94 -17.97 -18.06
CA CYS A 252 -13.28 -17.98 -17.46
C CYS A 252 -14.03 -19.27 -17.77
N GLY A 253 -14.61 -19.85 -16.72
CA GLY A 253 -15.37 -21.08 -16.69
C GLY A 253 -15.74 -21.42 -15.25
N GLU A 254 -16.76 -22.26 -15.06
CA GLU A 254 -17.09 -22.78 -13.74
C GLU A 254 -15.96 -23.74 -13.30
N THR A 255 -15.30 -23.40 -12.20
CA THR A 255 -14.36 -24.31 -11.54
C THR A 255 -14.90 -24.62 -10.16
N ASP A 256 -15.41 -25.83 -9.98
CA ASP A 256 -15.76 -26.32 -8.64
C ASP A 256 -14.47 -26.58 -7.86
N ASN A 257 -14.10 -25.62 -7.01
CA ASN A 257 -12.88 -25.70 -6.20
C ASN A 257 -13.24 -26.00 -4.74
N GLU A 258 -13.16 -27.28 -4.37
CA GLU A 258 -13.43 -27.76 -3.01
C GLU A 258 -12.57 -27.06 -1.95
N ALA A 259 -11.29 -26.76 -2.26
CA ALA A 259 -10.39 -26.06 -1.34
C ALA A 259 -10.87 -24.63 -1.07
N GLU A 260 -11.33 -23.93 -2.09
CA GLU A 260 -11.89 -22.57 -1.93
C GLU A 260 -13.18 -22.60 -1.11
N LYS A 261 -14.10 -23.52 -1.41
CA LYS A 261 -15.32 -23.72 -0.61
C LYS A 261 -15.01 -23.96 0.86
N ALA A 262 -14.04 -24.84 1.14
CA ALA A 262 -13.58 -25.15 2.50
C ALA A 262 -12.95 -23.92 3.20
N ILE A 263 -12.11 -23.15 2.50
CA ILE A 263 -11.53 -21.90 3.02
C ILE A 263 -12.66 -20.94 3.41
N GLN A 264 -13.63 -20.72 2.52
CA GLN A 264 -14.74 -19.80 2.79
C GLN A 264 -15.64 -20.28 3.95
N ALA A 265 -15.86 -21.59 4.08
CA ALA A 265 -16.55 -22.14 5.24
C ALA A 265 -15.78 -21.89 6.56
N GLY A 266 -14.45 -22.00 6.53
CA GLY A 266 -13.59 -21.61 7.66
C GLY A 266 -13.70 -20.13 8.00
N VAL A 267 -13.69 -19.27 6.98
CA VAL A 267 -13.85 -17.81 7.14
C VAL A 267 -15.22 -17.47 7.75
N ARG A 268 -16.31 -18.11 7.30
CA ARG A 268 -17.64 -17.94 7.89
C ARG A 268 -17.69 -18.34 9.36
N TRP A 269 -17.09 -19.48 9.69
CA TRP A 269 -17.03 -19.94 11.08
C TRP A 269 -16.24 -18.95 11.95
N LEU A 270 -15.07 -18.51 11.48
CA LEU A 270 -14.22 -17.56 12.19
C LEU A 270 -14.92 -16.21 12.38
N THR A 271 -15.62 -15.75 11.34
CA THR A 271 -16.38 -14.49 11.35
C THR A 271 -17.48 -14.50 12.42
N ARG A 272 -18.20 -15.61 12.56
CA ARG A 272 -19.27 -15.74 13.57
C ARG A 272 -18.75 -15.92 14.99
N ASN A 273 -17.55 -16.49 15.13
CA ASN A 273 -16.95 -16.81 16.42
C ASN A 273 -15.76 -15.90 16.77
N PHE A 274 -15.63 -14.76 16.08
CA PHE A 274 -14.44 -13.92 16.15
C PHE A 274 -14.19 -13.41 17.57
N GLN A 275 -12.95 -13.53 18.05
CA GLN A 275 -12.53 -13.04 19.37
C GLN A 275 -11.08 -12.57 19.28
N ILE A 276 -10.71 -11.49 19.98
CA ILE A 276 -9.30 -11.07 20.12
C ILE A 276 -8.74 -11.43 21.51
N ARG A 277 -9.59 -11.39 22.53
CA ARG A 277 -9.22 -11.64 23.94
C ARG A 277 -9.15 -13.12 24.31
N GLY A 278 -9.56 -14.02 23.42
CA GLY A 278 -9.60 -15.45 23.67
C GLY A 278 -9.45 -16.26 22.39
N ASN A 279 -9.31 -17.58 22.54
CA ASN A 279 -9.33 -18.53 21.43
C ASN A 279 -10.72 -19.19 21.37
N PRO A 280 -11.56 -18.83 20.39
CA PRO A 280 -12.94 -19.29 20.34
C PRO A 280 -13.02 -20.82 20.24
N GLY A 281 -13.89 -21.45 21.03
CA GLY A 281 -14.03 -22.91 21.08
C GLY A 281 -12.91 -23.67 21.78
N GLY A 282 -11.78 -23.04 22.16
CA GLY A 282 -10.60 -23.70 22.70
C GLY A 282 -10.09 -23.20 24.06
N GLY A 283 -10.55 -22.03 24.55
CA GLY A 283 -10.28 -21.52 25.91
C GLY A 283 -8.83 -21.10 26.23
N GLY A 284 -7.82 -21.51 25.45
CA GLY A 284 -6.40 -21.24 25.68
C GLY A 284 -5.59 -21.03 24.39
N TRP A 285 -4.27 -20.84 24.50
CA TRP A 285 -3.36 -20.61 23.35
C TRP A 285 -3.69 -19.37 22.51
N ARG A 286 -4.01 -18.27 23.20
CA ARG A 286 -4.45 -17.03 22.58
C ARG A 286 -3.39 -16.41 21.65
N LEU A 287 -2.12 -16.36 22.06
CA LEU A 287 -1.06 -15.72 21.27
C LEU A 287 -0.75 -16.53 20.02
N TYR A 288 -0.79 -17.86 20.10
CA TYR A 288 -0.72 -18.75 18.96
C TYR A 288 -1.94 -18.61 18.04
N TYR A 289 -3.14 -18.46 18.59
CA TYR A 289 -4.33 -18.14 17.79
C TYR A 289 -4.17 -16.80 17.06
N LEU A 290 -3.72 -15.73 17.72
CA LEU A 290 -3.47 -14.44 17.08
C LEU A 290 -2.40 -14.55 15.99
N TYR A 291 -1.30 -15.26 16.26
CA TYR A 291 -0.30 -15.61 15.25
C TYR A 291 -0.96 -16.27 14.03
N GLY A 292 -1.81 -17.28 14.22
CA GLY A 292 -2.53 -17.94 13.14
C GLY A 292 -3.54 -17.02 12.44
N LEU A 293 -4.24 -16.16 13.18
CA LEU A 293 -5.21 -15.19 12.67
C LEU A 293 -4.55 -14.21 11.69
N GLU A 294 -3.33 -13.75 12.00
CA GLU A 294 -2.54 -12.94 11.08
C GLU A 294 -2.27 -13.69 9.77
N ARG A 295 -1.89 -14.97 9.83
CA ARG A 295 -1.59 -15.76 8.63
C ARG A 295 -2.86 -16.02 7.80
N ALA A 296 -3.98 -16.31 8.46
CA ALA A 296 -5.28 -16.48 7.80
C ALA A 296 -5.71 -15.19 7.09
N GLY A 297 -5.67 -14.04 7.79
CA GLY A 297 -6.00 -12.75 7.19
C GLY A 297 -5.04 -12.37 6.07
N ARG A 298 -3.72 -12.58 6.26
CA ARG A 298 -2.69 -12.24 5.27
C ARG A 298 -2.80 -13.08 4.00
N PHE A 299 -2.93 -14.40 4.12
CA PHE A 299 -2.93 -15.28 2.94
C PHE A 299 -4.23 -15.19 2.15
N THR A 300 -5.35 -14.90 2.81
CA THR A 300 -6.63 -14.63 2.14
C THR A 300 -6.79 -13.18 1.68
N GLY A 301 -5.87 -12.29 2.05
CA GLY A 301 -5.97 -10.86 1.77
C GLY A 301 -7.08 -10.13 2.53
N ARG A 302 -7.73 -10.77 3.51
CA ARG A 302 -8.86 -10.19 4.23
C ARG A 302 -8.37 -9.21 5.31
N ARG A 303 -8.74 -7.93 5.19
CA ARG A 303 -8.59 -6.95 6.27
C ARG A 303 -9.59 -7.17 7.40
N PHE A 304 -10.80 -7.62 7.05
CA PHE A 304 -11.89 -7.80 7.99
C PHE A 304 -12.40 -9.24 8.04
N PHE A 305 -12.81 -9.67 9.23
CA PHE A 305 -13.69 -10.81 9.43
C PHE A 305 -15.03 -10.28 9.98
N ALA A 306 -16.09 -10.30 9.16
CA ALA A 306 -17.28 -9.42 9.31
C ALA A 306 -16.88 -7.95 9.51
N SER A 307 -17.32 -7.33 10.60
CA SER A 307 -17.04 -5.95 10.96
C SER A 307 -15.72 -5.77 11.70
N HIS A 308 -14.98 -6.86 11.97
CA HIS A 308 -13.79 -6.81 12.82
C HIS A 308 -12.51 -6.58 12.02
N ASP A 309 -11.79 -5.49 12.32
CA ASP A 309 -10.44 -5.23 11.79
C ASP A 309 -9.45 -6.00 12.69
N TRP A 310 -9.22 -7.27 12.33
CA TRP A 310 -8.48 -8.19 13.19
C TRP A 310 -7.09 -7.69 13.56
N TYR A 311 -6.44 -6.94 12.67
CA TYR A 311 -5.11 -6.41 12.92
C TYR A 311 -5.19 -5.27 13.94
N ARG A 312 -6.07 -4.28 13.72
CA ARG A 312 -6.18 -3.13 14.62
C ARG A 312 -6.67 -3.53 15.99
N GLU A 313 -7.73 -4.33 16.07
CA GLU A 313 -8.26 -4.79 17.35
C GLU A 313 -7.23 -5.66 18.08
N GLY A 314 -6.53 -6.55 17.36
CA GLY A 314 -5.48 -7.37 17.94
C GLY A 314 -4.28 -6.56 18.45
N VAL A 315 -3.86 -5.54 17.71
CA VAL A 315 -2.75 -4.68 18.10
C VAL A 315 -3.12 -3.80 19.29
N ASP A 316 -4.29 -3.18 19.28
CA ASP A 316 -4.75 -2.35 20.40
C ASP A 316 -4.75 -3.20 21.68
N GLU A 317 -5.29 -4.42 21.62
CA GLU A 317 -5.32 -5.33 22.78
C GLU A 317 -3.92 -5.82 23.19
N LEU A 318 -3.01 -6.12 22.25
CA LEU A 318 -1.65 -6.55 22.59
C LEU A 318 -0.83 -5.40 23.18
N VAL A 319 -0.93 -4.19 22.61
CA VAL A 319 -0.22 -3.00 23.12
C VAL A 319 -0.71 -2.67 24.53
N ASP A 320 -2.02 -2.67 24.76
CA ASP A 320 -2.59 -2.38 26.08
C ASP A 320 -2.30 -3.49 27.10
N GLY A 321 -2.23 -4.75 26.64
CA GLY A 321 -1.90 -5.92 27.46
C GLY A 321 -0.41 -6.20 27.66
N GLN A 322 0.49 -5.40 27.07
CA GLN A 322 1.94 -5.62 27.20
C GLN A 322 2.41 -5.32 28.62
N ASN A 323 3.31 -6.15 29.16
CA ASN A 323 3.87 -5.87 30.48
C ASN A 323 4.64 -4.53 30.46
N PRO A 324 4.25 -3.54 31.28
CA PRO A 324 4.81 -2.19 31.18
C PRO A 324 6.26 -2.10 31.68
N ARG A 325 6.74 -3.09 32.46
CA ARG A 325 8.11 -3.12 33.00
C ARG A 325 9.04 -3.92 32.12
N SER A 326 8.64 -5.13 31.75
CA SER A 326 9.50 -6.03 30.97
C SER A 326 9.35 -5.87 29.47
N GLY A 327 8.21 -5.36 28.98
CA GLY A 327 7.90 -5.35 27.54
C GLY A 327 7.42 -6.69 26.99
N SER A 328 7.21 -7.71 27.84
CA SER A 328 6.85 -9.07 27.43
C SER A 328 5.35 -9.31 27.33
N TRP A 329 4.97 -10.34 26.58
CA TRP A 329 3.60 -10.89 26.52
C TRP A 329 3.53 -12.33 27.04
N THR A 330 2.44 -12.63 27.74
CA THR A 330 2.03 -13.98 28.17
C THR A 330 0.51 -14.10 28.02
N SER A 331 0.00 -15.33 28.01
CA SER A 331 -1.44 -15.62 28.09
C SER A 331 -1.72 -16.70 29.13
N GLU A 332 -2.98 -16.99 29.40
CA GLU A 332 -3.41 -18.02 30.37
C GLU A 332 -2.72 -19.38 30.15
N SER A 333 -2.57 -19.82 28.89
CA SER A 333 -1.91 -21.09 28.55
C SER A 333 -0.47 -20.92 28.03
N GLU A 334 -0.06 -19.68 27.71
CA GLU A 334 1.27 -19.37 27.17
C GLU A 334 2.06 -18.54 28.18
N GLN A 335 2.50 -19.23 29.24
CA GLN A 335 3.16 -18.61 30.40
C GLN A 335 4.66 -18.38 30.20
N ASP A 336 5.28 -18.97 29.18
CA ASP A 336 6.66 -18.69 28.83
C ASP A 336 6.75 -17.31 28.14
N PRO A 337 7.36 -16.31 28.78
CA PRO A 337 7.37 -14.94 28.25
C PRO A 337 8.24 -14.80 27.00
N VAL A 338 9.21 -15.68 26.76
CA VAL A 338 10.01 -15.65 25.53
C VAL A 338 9.15 -16.08 24.35
N ILE A 339 8.46 -17.22 24.47
CA ILE A 339 7.57 -17.74 23.43
C ILE A 339 6.40 -16.79 23.19
N GLY A 340 5.72 -16.37 24.27
CA GLY A 340 4.58 -15.45 24.20
C GLY A 340 4.97 -14.13 23.55
N THR A 341 6.13 -13.56 23.93
CA THR A 341 6.59 -12.31 23.34
C THR A 341 6.93 -12.45 21.87
N SER A 342 7.54 -13.57 21.45
CA SER A 342 7.82 -13.78 20.02
C SER A 342 6.57 -13.93 19.17
N LEU A 343 5.54 -14.63 19.65
CA LEU A 343 4.25 -14.74 18.94
C LEU A 343 3.54 -13.38 18.86
N GLY A 344 3.48 -12.64 19.97
CA GLY A 344 2.93 -11.29 20.01
C GLY A 344 3.68 -10.33 19.08
N LEU A 345 5.02 -10.37 19.07
CA LEU A 345 5.85 -9.54 18.20
C LEU A 345 5.62 -9.88 16.71
N LEU A 346 5.51 -11.16 16.36
CA LEU A 346 5.19 -11.60 14.99
C LEU A 346 3.81 -11.10 14.52
N PHE A 347 2.86 -10.92 15.43
CA PHE A 347 1.56 -10.34 15.12
C PHE A 347 1.66 -8.82 14.93
N VAL A 348 2.17 -8.09 15.94
CA VAL A 348 2.18 -6.62 15.94
C VAL A 348 3.03 -6.05 14.80
N SER A 349 4.14 -6.73 14.47
CA SER A 349 5.07 -6.31 13.40
C SER A 349 4.42 -6.30 12.01
N LYS A 350 3.26 -6.93 11.81
CA LYS A 350 2.51 -6.87 10.54
C LYS A 350 2.11 -5.43 10.15
N GLY A 351 2.04 -4.51 11.10
CA GLY A 351 1.79 -3.08 10.82
C GLY A 351 2.90 -2.40 10.05
N LEU A 352 4.11 -2.96 10.09
CA LEU A 352 5.25 -2.40 9.39
C LEU A 352 5.19 -2.67 7.88
N SER A 353 4.39 -3.64 7.42
CA SER A 353 4.24 -3.96 5.99
C SER A 353 3.34 -2.92 5.29
N PRO A 354 3.86 -2.12 4.35
CA PRO A 354 3.05 -1.19 3.58
C PRO A 354 2.06 -1.93 2.67
N VAL A 355 0.85 -1.37 2.51
CA VAL A 355 -0.17 -1.90 1.60
C VAL A 355 0.02 -1.26 0.22
N LEU A 356 0.26 -2.08 -0.81
CA LEU A 356 0.44 -1.61 -2.18
C LEU A 356 -0.90 -1.43 -2.91
N ILE A 357 -1.80 -2.41 -2.73
CA ILE A 357 -3.05 -2.51 -3.46
C ILE A 357 -4.19 -2.80 -2.49
N ASN A 358 -5.23 -1.99 -2.57
CA ASN A 358 -6.56 -2.34 -2.08
C ASN A 358 -7.35 -2.95 -3.23
N LYS A 359 -7.67 -4.24 -3.19
CA LYS A 359 -8.65 -4.85 -4.09
C LYS A 359 -10.04 -4.47 -3.59
N LEU A 360 -10.78 -3.70 -4.38
CA LEU A 360 -12.08 -3.17 -3.94
C LEU A 360 -13.16 -4.23 -4.07
N LYS A 361 -13.81 -4.54 -2.95
CA LYS A 361 -15.09 -5.24 -2.93
C LYS A 361 -16.21 -4.21 -3.09
N TYR A 362 -17.08 -4.47 -4.04
CA TYR A 362 -18.25 -3.67 -4.39
C TYR A 362 -19.40 -4.63 -4.72
N GLY A 363 -20.64 -4.14 -4.80
CA GLY A 363 -21.79 -4.98 -5.14
C GLY A 363 -22.71 -5.33 -3.97
N SER A 364 -23.54 -6.37 -4.12
CA SER A 364 -24.61 -6.67 -3.15
C SER A 364 -24.08 -7.03 -1.76
N ASN A 365 -24.43 -6.21 -0.76
CA ASN A 365 -24.05 -6.35 0.65
C ASN A 365 -24.60 -7.63 1.31
N ASN A 366 -23.82 -8.70 1.38
CA ASN A 366 -24.04 -9.76 2.37
C ASN A 366 -23.04 -9.61 3.52
N VAL A 367 -23.47 -8.89 4.57
CA VAL A 367 -22.68 -8.59 5.79
C VAL A 367 -22.30 -9.86 6.57
N ASP A 368 -22.97 -10.99 6.29
CA ASP A 368 -22.81 -12.25 7.02
C ASP A 368 -21.66 -13.14 6.51
N GLY A 369 -20.91 -12.70 5.49
CA GLY A 369 -19.83 -13.50 4.89
C GLY A 369 -20.31 -14.77 4.14
N ASN A 370 -21.61 -14.84 3.83
CA ASN A 370 -22.28 -15.95 3.14
C ASN A 370 -22.25 -15.84 1.60
N GLU A 371 -21.29 -15.11 1.02
CA GLU A 371 -21.15 -15.03 -0.44
C GLU A 371 -20.57 -16.35 -0.96
N LEU A 372 -21.45 -17.24 -1.42
CA LEU A 372 -21.07 -18.44 -2.17
C LEU A 372 -20.66 -18.09 -3.62
N GLU A 373 -21.03 -16.90 -4.09
CA GLU A 373 -20.62 -16.31 -5.36
C GLU A 373 -20.14 -14.87 -5.11
N GLU A 374 -18.91 -14.56 -5.53
CA GLU A 374 -18.30 -13.23 -5.42
C GLU A 374 -18.02 -12.66 -6.83
N PRO A 375 -19.01 -12.10 -7.55
CA PRO A 375 -18.83 -11.69 -8.95
C PRO A 375 -17.86 -10.50 -9.12
N TRP A 376 -17.54 -9.78 -8.03
CA TRP A 376 -16.47 -8.79 -7.96
C TRP A 376 -15.05 -9.41 -7.94
N ASN A 377 -14.91 -10.70 -7.65
CA ASN A 377 -13.64 -11.36 -7.37
C ASN A 377 -13.38 -12.60 -8.23
N GLN A 378 -13.51 -12.47 -9.55
CA GLN A 378 -13.42 -13.65 -10.43
C GLN A 378 -12.05 -14.35 -10.44
N HIS A 379 -10.98 -13.63 -10.08
CA HIS A 379 -9.65 -14.20 -9.90
C HIS A 379 -9.14 -13.92 -8.48
N PRO A 380 -9.49 -14.75 -7.47
CA PRO A 380 -9.11 -14.48 -6.07
C PRO A 380 -7.60 -14.41 -5.81
N ARG A 381 -6.79 -14.99 -6.71
CA ARG A 381 -5.33 -15.07 -6.60
C ARG A 381 -4.57 -14.06 -7.47
N ASP A 382 -5.25 -13.09 -8.07
CA ASP A 382 -4.60 -12.13 -8.97
C ASP A 382 -3.62 -11.19 -8.24
N VAL A 383 -4.10 -10.48 -7.22
CA VAL A 383 -3.39 -9.41 -6.53
C VAL A 383 -2.33 -9.98 -5.60
N ASN A 384 -2.55 -11.11 -4.92
CA ASN A 384 -1.52 -11.70 -4.07
C ASN A 384 -0.30 -12.13 -4.89
N GLN A 385 -0.49 -12.78 -6.02
CA GLN A 385 0.61 -13.21 -6.89
C GLN A 385 1.32 -12.01 -7.51
N LEU A 386 0.57 -10.97 -7.90
CA LEU A 386 1.14 -9.72 -8.40
C LEU A 386 2.01 -9.03 -7.34
N VAL A 387 1.51 -8.88 -6.11
CA VAL A 387 2.26 -8.27 -5.02
C VAL A 387 3.47 -9.11 -4.61
N ASP A 388 3.35 -10.43 -4.56
CA ASP A 388 4.48 -11.33 -4.26
C ASP A 388 5.58 -11.21 -5.34
N PHE A 389 5.22 -11.13 -6.63
CA PHE A 389 6.16 -10.88 -7.71
C PHE A 389 6.86 -9.53 -7.58
N ILE A 390 6.11 -8.45 -7.29
CA ILE A 390 6.64 -7.09 -7.13
C ILE A 390 7.58 -7.01 -5.92
N SER A 391 7.16 -7.57 -4.78
CA SER A 391 7.97 -7.65 -3.55
C SER A 391 9.29 -8.41 -3.76
N GLY A 392 9.30 -9.38 -4.69
CA GLY A 392 10.50 -10.10 -5.12
C GLY A 392 11.52 -9.26 -5.89
N GLN A 393 11.12 -8.14 -6.50
CA GLN A 393 12.00 -7.31 -7.33
C GLN A 393 13.05 -6.56 -6.49
N GLN A 394 14.24 -6.35 -7.04
CA GLN A 394 15.38 -5.79 -6.28
C GLN A 394 15.16 -4.36 -5.77
N ARG A 395 14.48 -3.51 -6.56
CA ARG A 395 14.30 -2.08 -6.28
C ARG A 395 13.03 -1.75 -5.50
N TRP A 396 12.24 -2.77 -5.17
CA TRP A 396 10.99 -2.60 -4.42
C TRP A 396 11.22 -2.86 -2.94
N PRO A 397 10.52 -2.14 -2.04
CA PRO A 397 10.48 -2.49 -0.63
C PRO A 397 10.19 -3.98 -0.44
N LYS A 398 10.84 -4.60 0.55
CA LYS A 398 10.53 -5.99 0.92
C LYS A 398 9.32 -6.00 1.84
N LEU A 399 8.62 -7.14 1.87
CA LEU A 399 7.47 -7.38 2.76
C LEU A 399 6.26 -6.44 2.50
N ILE A 400 6.03 -6.11 1.23
CA ILE A 400 4.83 -5.42 0.76
C ILE A 400 3.61 -6.35 0.89
N THR A 401 2.43 -5.78 1.18
CA THR A 401 1.18 -6.53 1.27
C THR A 401 0.10 -5.92 0.39
N TRP A 402 -1.00 -6.65 0.21
CA TRP A 402 -2.27 -6.16 -0.33
C TRP A 402 -3.38 -6.45 0.67
N GLN A 403 -4.57 -5.92 0.42
CA GLN A 403 -5.78 -6.27 1.16
C GLN A 403 -7.03 -6.09 0.30
N VAL A 404 -8.10 -6.78 0.67
CA VAL A 404 -9.46 -6.49 0.21
C VAL A 404 -10.02 -5.35 1.06
N LEU A 405 -10.55 -4.33 0.38
CA LEU A 405 -11.25 -3.22 1.01
C LEU A 405 -12.70 -3.21 0.51
N ASP A 406 -13.63 -3.41 1.43
CA ASP A 406 -15.06 -3.28 1.16
C ASP A 406 -15.45 -1.80 1.09
N LEU A 407 -15.88 -1.34 -0.08
CA LEU A 407 -16.25 0.06 -0.32
C LEU A 407 -17.45 0.48 0.54
N ASN A 408 -18.40 -0.40 0.77
CA ASN A 408 -19.58 -0.12 1.57
C ASN A 408 -19.20 0.11 3.03
N THR A 409 -18.37 -0.77 3.57
CA THR A 409 -17.81 -0.66 4.91
C THR A 409 -16.96 0.62 5.05
N ALA A 410 -16.16 0.96 4.04
CA ALA A 410 -15.40 2.20 4.03
C ALA A 410 -16.31 3.44 4.01
N ALA A 411 -17.38 3.42 3.20
CA ALA A 411 -18.36 4.49 3.09
C ALA A 411 -19.15 4.71 4.39
N GLY A 412 -19.46 3.65 5.12
CA GLY A 412 -20.13 3.71 6.43
C GLY A 412 -19.20 3.99 7.62
N GLY A 413 -17.88 3.91 7.43
CA GLY A 413 -16.88 3.97 8.48
C GLY A 413 -15.83 5.08 8.28
N GLU A 414 -14.58 4.67 8.05
CA GLU A 414 -13.41 5.57 8.07
C GLU A 414 -13.30 6.49 6.83
N GLY A 415 -14.21 6.34 5.87
CA GLY A 415 -14.26 7.13 4.66
C GLY A 415 -13.02 6.99 3.79
N VAL A 416 -12.58 8.10 3.18
CA VAL A 416 -11.47 8.12 2.22
C VAL A 416 -10.14 7.74 2.86
N ALA A 417 -10.00 7.88 4.18
CA ALA A 417 -8.82 7.47 4.92
C ALA A 417 -8.55 5.96 4.81
N SER A 418 -9.59 5.14 4.66
CA SER A 418 -9.43 3.69 4.40
C SER A 418 -8.83 3.41 3.02
N LEU A 419 -9.23 4.18 2.01
CA LEU A 419 -8.70 4.02 0.64
C LEU A 419 -7.24 4.45 0.59
N LEU A 420 -6.92 5.57 1.24
CA LEU A 420 -5.58 6.16 1.32
C LEU A 420 -4.52 5.30 2.03
N GLN A 421 -4.89 4.17 2.62
CA GLN A 421 -3.93 3.18 3.14
C GLN A 421 -3.10 2.50 2.04
N ALA A 422 -3.61 2.47 0.81
CA ALA A 422 -2.91 1.94 -0.35
C ALA A 422 -2.88 3.00 -1.47
N PRO A 423 -1.76 3.15 -2.19
CA PRO A 423 -1.66 4.10 -3.30
C PRO A 423 -2.45 3.67 -4.55
N VAL A 424 -2.83 2.38 -4.65
CA VAL A 424 -3.60 1.82 -5.76
C VAL A 424 -4.89 1.19 -5.24
N GLN A 425 -6.03 1.64 -5.75
CA GLN A 425 -7.28 0.88 -5.64
C GLN A 425 -7.47 0.08 -6.92
N TYR A 426 -7.74 -1.21 -6.77
CA TYR A 426 -7.87 -2.14 -7.87
C TYR A 426 -9.31 -2.62 -8.00
N LEU A 427 -9.87 -2.52 -9.21
CA LEU A 427 -11.19 -3.00 -9.59
C LEU A 427 -11.08 -4.12 -10.61
N SER A 428 -11.84 -5.18 -10.38
CA SER A 428 -11.95 -6.35 -11.24
C SER A 428 -13.33 -6.95 -11.07
N GLY A 429 -13.70 -7.91 -11.91
CA GLY A 429 -14.90 -8.72 -11.75
C GLY A 429 -15.78 -8.71 -13.00
N THR A 430 -16.96 -9.28 -12.82
CA THR A 430 -18.05 -9.34 -13.80
C THR A 430 -19.30 -8.60 -13.32
N GLU A 431 -19.32 -8.18 -12.06
CA GLU A 431 -20.40 -7.36 -11.49
C GLU A 431 -20.41 -5.94 -12.06
N SER A 432 -21.61 -5.40 -12.28
CA SER A 432 -21.77 -4.02 -12.73
C SER A 432 -21.25 -3.02 -11.69
N LEU A 433 -20.40 -2.10 -12.13
CA LEU A 433 -19.88 -0.99 -11.33
C LEU A 433 -20.92 0.14 -11.12
N ASP A 434 -22.11 0.01 -11.69
CA ASP A 434 -23.23 0.91 -11.41
C ASP A 434 -23.75 0.78 -9.97
N THR A 435 -23.42 -0.33 -9.31
CA THR A 435 -23.64 -0.55 -7.87
C THR A 435 -22.88 0.46 -7.00
N ILE A 436 -21.73 0.98 -7.47
CA ILE A 436 -20.97 2.03 -6.78
C ILE A 436 -21.69 3.35 -6.97
N GLN A 437 -22.31 3.85 -5.90
CA GLN A 437 -23.14 5.05 -5.93
C GLN A 437 -23.15 5.77 -4.57
N GLY A 438 -23.77 6.96 -4.52
CA GLY A 438 -23.86 7.76 -3.30
C GLY A 438 -22.49 7.99 -2.66
N ARG A 439 -22.36 7.64 -1.37
CA ARG A 439 -21.14 7.87 -0.60
C ARG A 439 -19.93 7.11 -1.14
N GLU A 440 -20.11 5.91 -1.70
CA GLU A 440 -19.00 5.13 -2.28
C GLU A 440 -18.37 5.84 -3.49
N LEU A 441 -19.21 6.43 -4.35
CA LEU A 441 -18.76 7.23 -5.48
C LEU A 441 -18.01 8.49 -5.01
N GLU A 442 -18.53 9.18 -3.98
CA GLU A 442 -17.87 10.34 -3.39
C GLU A 442 -16.50 9.97 -2.80
N LEU A 443 -16.37 8.82 -2.15
CA LEU A 443 -15.08 8.35 -1.63
C LEU A 443 -14.03 8.17 -2.73
N LEU A 444 -14.42 7.57 -3.86
CA LEU A 444 -13.51 7.42 -5.00
C LEU A 444 -13.10 8.78 -5.59
N ARG A 445 -14.03 9.75 -5.65
CA ARG A 445 -13.72 11.14 -6.05
C ARG A 445 -12.71 11.79 -5.11
N GLU A 446 -12.98 11.73 -3.80
CA GLU A 446 -12.09 12.27 -2.76
C GLU A 446 -10.70 11.61 -2.82
N TYR A 447 -10.64 10.30 -3.08
CA TYR A 447 -9.40 9.55 -3.20
C TYR A 447 -8.57 9.99 -4.43
N ILE A 448 -9.19 10.08 -5.61
CA ILE A 448 -8.52 10.53 -6.84
C ILE A 448 -8.02 11.98 -6.68
N ALA A 449 -8.85 12.86 -6.11
CA ALA A 449 -8.51 14.26 -5.86
C ALA A 449 -7.30 14.42 -4.91
N GLN A 450 -7.08 13.45 -4.02
CA GLN A 450 -5.95 13.41 -3.10
C GLN A 450 -4.69 12.71 -3.67
N GLY A 451 -4.66 12.44 -4.97
CA GLY A 451 -3.52 11.83 -5.64
C GLY A 451 -3.59 10.31 -5.77
N GLY A 452 -4.67 9.68 -5.30
CA GLY A 452 -4.87 8.24 -5.39
C GLY A 452 -4.99 7.73 -6.83
N PHE A 453 -4.59 6.48 -7.06
CA PHE A 453 -4.64 5.84 -8.39
C PHE A 453 -5.69 4.73 -8.45
N LEU A 454 -6.50 4.69 -9.51
CA LEU A 454 -7.49 3.64 -9.76
C LEU A 454 -7.02 2.77 -10.93
N PHE A 455 -6.88 1.46 -10.69
CA PHE A 455 -6.54 0.49 -11.73
C PHE A 455 -7.69 -0.50 -11.91
N ALA A 456 -8.29 -0.53 -13.10
CA ALA A 456 -9.35 -1.47 -13.43
C ALA A 456 -8.86 -2.49 -14.46
N VAL A 457 -9.27 -3.75 -14.31
CA VAL A 457 -9.03 -4.81 -15.28
C VAL A 457 -10.35 -5.53 -15.57
N GLN A 458 -10.67 -5.64 -16.86
CA GLN A 458 -11.83 -6.40 -17.29
C GLN A 458 -11.59 -7.90 -17.10
N ASN A 459 -12.52 -8.61 -16.46
CA ASN A 459 -12.50 -10.06 -16.44
C ASN A 459 -13.47 -10.65 -17.44
N CYS A 460 -13.12 -11.82 -17.98
CA CYS A 460 -13.99 -12.61 -18.84
C CYS A 460 -14.55 -11.89 -20.07
N GLU A 461 -13.85 -10.85 -20.55
CA GLU A 461 -14.30 -10.03 -21.69
C GLU A 461 -15.75 -9.53 -21.51
N ASN A 462 -16.15 -9.30 -20.25
CA ASN A 462 -17.53 -9.00 -19.91
C ASN A 462 -17.90 -7.57 -20.37
N ALA A 463 -18.73 -7.48 -21.41
CA ALA A 463 -19.15 -6.19 -21.99
C ALA A 463 -19.95 -5.31 -21.02
N ALA A 464 -20.67 -5.90 -20.06
CA ALA A 464 -21.40 -5.14 -19.05
C ALA A 464 -20.46 -4.49 -18.03
N PHE A 465 -19.37 -5.17 -17.65
CA PHE A 465 -18.31 -4.58 -16.84
C PHE A 465 -17.64 -3.41 -17.57
N ASP A 466 -17.27 -3.56 -18.85
CA ASP A 466 -16.68 -2.46 -19.65
C ASP A 466 -17.62 -1.25 -19.73
N ALA A 467 -18.89 -1.48 -20.06
CA ALA A 467 -19.89 -0.42 -20.16
C ALA A 467 -20.11 0.30 -18.81
N SER A 468 -20.21 -0.45 -17.71
CA SER A 468 -20.40 0.11 -16.37
C SER A 468 -19.14 0.83 -15.85
N LEU A 469 -17.92 0.39 -16.20
CA LEU A 469 -16.69 1.11 -15.89
C LEU A 469 -16.64 2.46 -16.61
N ARG A 470 -16.96 2.50 -17.90
CA ARG A 470 -17.04 3.76 -18.66
C ARG A 470 -18.09 4.70 -18.07
N ASN A 471 -19.21 4.16 -17.61
CA ASN A 471 -20.22 4.94 -16.89
C ASN A 471 -19.73 5.44 -15.53
N LEU A 472 -19.03 4.61 -14.75
CA LEU A 472 -18.39 5.00 -13.49
C LEU A 472 -17.43 6.17 -13.71
N VAL A 473 -16.58 6.13 -14.73
CA VAL A 473 -15.66 7.24 -15.06
C VAL A 473 -16.42 8.53 -15.36
N ARG A 474 -17.48 8.49 -16.18
CA ARG A 474 -18.31 9.66 -16.44
C ARG A 474 -18.94 10.20 -15.16
N ARG A 475 -19.45 9.32 -14.30
CA ARG A 475 -20.01 9.70 -13.00
C ARG A 475 -18.94 10.26 -12.07
N LEU A 476 -17.71 9.73 -12.04
CA LEU A 476 -16.64 10.26 -11.19
C LEU A 476 -16.30 11.72 -11.49
N PHE A 477 -16.34 12.12 -12.77
CA PHE A 477 -15.93 13.46 -13.19
C PHE A 477 -17.05 14.30 -13.83
N ASP A 478 -18.31 14.03 -13.49
CA ASP A 478 -19.48 14.77 -13.98
C ASP A 478 -19.51 14.94 -15.51
N GLY A 479 -19.07 13.90 -16.23
CA GLY A 479 -19.05 13.82 -17.70
C GLY A 479 -17.92 14.56 -18.40
N GLN A 480 -17.00 15.22 -17.67
CA GLN A 480 -15.92 16.01 -18.27
C GLN A 480 -14.77 15.16 -18.83
N TYR A 481 -14.67 13.90 -18.41
CA TYR A 481 -13.57 13.00 -18.75
C TYR A 481 -14.09 11.65 -19.24
N GLU A 482 -13.30 11.02 -20.10
CA GLU A 482 -13.56 9.71 -20.70
C GLU A 482 -12.27 8.89 -20.78
N LEU A 483 -12.41 7.57 -20.80
CA LEU A 483 -11.29 6.66 -21.04
C LEU A 483 -10.77 6.81 -22.47
N ARG A 484 -9.46 6.97 -22.62
CA ARG A 484 -8.78 7.06 -23.92
C ARG A 484 -7.62 6.08 -23.98
N LYS A 485 -7.41 5.49 -25.15
CA LYS A 485 -6.25 4.63 -25.40
C LYS A 485 -4.96 5.39 -25.13
N LEU A 486 -4.09 4.82 -24.30
CA LEU A 486 -2.78 5.39 -24.02
C LEU A 486 -1.87 5.17 -25.24
N PRO A 487 -1.14 6.19 -25.71
CA PRO A 487 -0.18 6.03 -26.80
C PRO A 487 0.96 5.09 -26.38
N SER A 488 1.60 4.40 -27.34
CA SER A 488 2.74 3.52 -27.04
C SER A 488 3.93 4.27 -26.41
N THR A 489 3.99 5.59 -26.64
CA THR A 489 4.95 6.50 -26.01
C THR A 489 4.60 6.86 -24.56
N HIS A 490 3.49 6.41 -23.99
CA HIS A 490 3.13 6.74 -22.61
C HIS A 490 4.14 6.15 -21.60
N ASP A 491 4.47 6.88 -20.54
CA ASP A 491 5.51 6.50 -19.58
C ASP A 491 5.20 5.19 -18.82
N ILE A 492 3.92 4.84 -18.67
CA ILE A 492 3.49 3.56 -18.11
C ILE A 492 4.20 2.39 -18.81
N TYR A 493 4.33 2.42 -20.14
CA TYR A 493 4.93 1.31 -20.90
C TYR A 493 6.45 1.18 -20.75
N ARG A 494 7.08 2.07 -19.97
CA ARG A 494 8.52 2.06 -19.70
C ARG A 494 8.85 2.40 -18.25
N SER A 495 7.90 2.30 -17.33
CA SER A 495 8.12 2.68 -15.93
C SER A 495 9.13 1.75 -15.24
N GLU A 496 8.92 0.44 -15.26
CA GLU A 496 9.84 -0.58 -14.71
C GLU A 496 10.51 -1.41 -15.82
N PHE A 497 9.68 -1.96 -16.72
CA PHE A 497 10.04 -2.77 -17.87
C PHE A 497 9.74 -2.00 -19.16
N ILE A 498 10.57 -2.15 -20.18
CA ILE A 498 10.40 -1.45 -21.45
C ILE A 498 9.56 -2.29 -22.40
N PHE A 499 8.41 -1.77 -22.82
CA PHE A 499 7.63 -2.33 -23.93
C PHE A 499 7.99 -1.60 -25.24
N GLY A 500 8.04 -2.36 -26.34
CA GLY A 500 8.31 -1.81 -27.68
C GLY A 500 7.11 -1.09 -28.29
N GLU A 501 7.14 -0.89 -29.61
CA GLU A 501 6.18 -0.04 -30.35
C GLU A 501 4.71 -0.50 -30.27
N ASN A 502 4.48 -1.78 -29.98
CA ASN A 502 3.14 -2.39 -29.86
C ASN A 502 2.91 -2.97 -28.45
N PRO A 503 2.78 -2.12 -27.41
CA PRO A 503 2.48 -2.60 -26.07
C PRO A 503 1.04 -3.14 -25.98
N PRO A 504 0.72 -3.96 -24.95
CA PRO A 504 -0.67 -4.27 -24.60
C PRO A 504 -1.51 -3.01 -24.48
N VAL A 505 -2.78 -3.08 -24.89
CA VAL A 505 -3.68 -1.93 -24.84
C VAL A 505 -4.01 -1.59 -23.38
N LEU A 506 -3.73 -0.35 -23.01
CA LEU A 506 -4.28 0.30 -21.82
C LEU A 506 -5.06 1.54 -22.25
N GLU A 507 -6.16 1.79 -21.56
CA GLU A 507 -6.90 3.06 -21.61
C GLU A 507 -6.66 3.81 -20.30
N GLY A 508 -6.78 5.14 -20.32
CA GLY A 508 -6.63 5.93 -19.11
C GLY A 508 -7.38 7.25 -19.14
N VAL A 509 -7.47 7.85 -17.95
CA VAL A 509 -8.03 9.20 -17.73
C VAL A 509 -6.96 10.05 -17.08
N ASP A 510 -6.62 11.15 -17.75
CA ASP A 510 -5.73 12.16 -17.18
C ASP A 510 -6.52 13.06 -16.22
N PHE A 511 -6.01 13.21 -15.00
CA PHE A 511 -6.54 14.12 -14.00
C PHE A 511 -5.37 14.89 -13.38
N GLY A 512 -5.37 16.21 -13.56
CA GLY A 512 -4.23 17.06 -13.26
C GLY A 512 -3.01 16.72 -14.13
N CYS A 513 -1.87 16.43 -13.50
CA CYS A 513 -0.59 16.18 -14.18
C CYS A 513 -0.36 14.71 -14.57
N ARG A 514 -1.26 13.79 -14.20
CA ARG A 514 -1.04 12.34 -14.28
C ARG A 514 -2.24 11.64 -14.88
N THR A 515 -2.01 10.43 -15.37
CA THR A 515 -3.08 9.47 -15.62
C THR A 515 -3.52 8.90 -14.26
N ALA A 516 -4.71 9.25 -13.80
CA ALA A 516 -5.21 8.89 -12.47
C ALA A 516 -6.04 7.61 -12.45
N ILE A 517 -6.63 7.26 -13.60
CA ILE A 517 -7.34 6.01 -13.81
C ILE A 517 -6.69 5.29 -14.98
N VAL A 518 -6.38 4.01 -14.80
CA VAL A 518 -5.94 3.12 -15.88
C VAL A 518 -6.89 1.94 -15.97
N TYR A 519 -7.24 1.57 -17.19
CA TYR A 519 -8.09 0.43 -17.50
C TYR A 519 -7.39 -0.50 -18.48
N ALA A 520 -7.35 -1.78 -18.15
CA ALA A 520 -6.95 -2.83 -19.09
C ALA A 520 -8.18 -3.62 -19.56
N PRO A 521 -8.55 -3.54 -20.85
CA PRO A 521 -9.69 -4.28 -21.41
C PRO A 521 -9.39 -5.77 -21.62
N PHE A 522 -8.16 -6.20 -21.36
CA PHE A 522 -7.75 -7.60 -21.45
C PHE A 522 -7.61 -8.20 -20.06
N ASP A 523 -8.01 -9.47 -19.89
CA ASP A 523 -8.00 -10.16 -18.60
C ASP A 523 -6.56 -10.55 -18.17
N HIS A 524 -5.83 -9.54 -17.71
CA HIS A 524 -4.51 -9.71 -17.12
C HIS A 524 -4.59 -10.33 -15.72
N ALA A 525 -5.69 -10.15 -14.99
CA ALA A 525 -5.87 -10.66 -13.63
C ALA A 525 -5.78 -12.19 -13.57
N CYS A 526 -6.45 -12.86 -14.51
CA CYS A 526 -6.31 -14.30 -14.77
C CYS A 526 -4.86 -14.75 -14.88
N ARG A 527 -4.05 -14.01 -15.66
CA ARG A 527 -2.65 -14.33 -15.91
C ARG A 527 -1.78 -14.07 -14.69
N TRP A 528 -2.11 -13.05 -13.90
CA TRP A 528 -1.47 -12.82 -12.60
C TRP A 528 -1.77 -13.97 -11.64
N ALA A 529 -3.01 -14.46 -11.58
CA ALA A 529 -3.41 -15.57 -10.72
C ALA A 529 -2.70 -16.90 -11.04
N LYS A 530 -2.25 -17.09 -12.29
CA LYS A 530 -1.44 -18.24 -12.73
C LYS A 530 0.05 -18.09 -12.46
N TRP A 531 0.52 -16.88 -12.11
CA TRP A 531 1.92 -16.69 -11.77
C TRP A 531 2.28 -17.48 -10.51
N MET A 532 3.41 -18.16 -10.58
CA MET A 532 4.01 -18.88 -9.47
C MET A 532 5.51 -18.65 -9.53
N LYS A 533 6.17 -18.58 -8.37
CA LYS A 533 7.63 -18.43 -8.32
C LYS A 533 8.35 -19.59 -9.01
N HIS A 534 7.76 -20.78 -8.91
CA HIS A 534 8.14 -21.98 -9.67
C HIS A 534 6.97 -22.39 -10.53
N ASP A 535 7.20 -22.53 -11.82
CA ASP A 535 6.18 -22.99 -12.76
C ASP A 535 5.74 -24.43 -12.40
N PRO A 536 4.45 -24.77 -12.54
CA PRO A 536 4.00 -26.15 -12.45
C PRO A 536 4.69 -27.01 -13.52
N PRO A 537 4.76 -28.35 -13.30
CA PRO A 537 5.28 -29.27 -14.31
C PRO A 537 4.59 -29.07 -15.66
N ASP A 538 5.36 -29.20 -16.74
CA ASP A 538 4.87 -29.20 -18.12
C ASP A 538 4.16 -27.89 -18.59
N ARG A 539 4.33 -26.77 -17.86
CA ARG A 539 3.79 -25.47 -18.29
C ARG A 539 4.23 -25.12 -19.71
N HIS A 540 3.25 -24.85 -20.58
CA HIS A 540 3.51 -24.51 -21.96
C HIS A 540 4.31 -23.19 -22.09
N PRO A 541 5.34 -23.10 -22.95
CA PRO A 541 6.15 -21.89 -23.09
C PRO A 541 5.36 -20.62 -23.42
N GLN A 542 4.28 -20.74 -24.20
CA GLN A 542 3.42 -19.60 -24.52
C GLN A 542 2.63 -19.09 -23.30
N VAL A 543 2.20 -19.97 -22.41
CA VAL A 543 1.54 -19.59 -21.14
C VAL A 543 2.53 -18.78 -20.29
N LYS A 544 3.76 -19.27 -20.16
CA LYS A 544 4.83 -18.56 -19.45
C LYS A 544 5.09 -17.17 -20.02
N ALA A 545 5.14 -17.03 -21.35
CA ALA A 545 5.32 -15.74 -22.02
C ALA A 545 4.14 -14.79 -21.77
N GLN A 546 2.89 -15.29 -21.82
CA GLN A 546 1.68 -14.50 -21.54
C GLN A 546 1.63 -14.01 -20.08
N ILE A 547 1.97 -14.88 -19.12
CA ILE A 547 2.06 -14.55 -17.70
C ILE A 547 3.14 -13.48 -17.50
N ALA A 548 4.36 -13.72 -17.98
CA ALA A 548 5.47 -12.77 -17.83
C ALA A 548 5.13 -11.38 -18.39
N LYS A 549 4.56 -11.32 -19.59
CA LYS A 549 4.13 -10.06 -20.22
C LYS A 549 3.08 -9.33 -19.38
N SER A 550 2.12 -10.06 -18.81
CA SER A 550 1.05 -9.49 -17.98
C SER A 550 1.57 -9.00 -16.62
N MET A 551 2.49 -9.74 -16.00
CA MET A 551 3.14 -9.34 -14.74
C MET A 551 4.00 -8.09 -14.94
N GLN A 552 4.75 -8.01 -16.05
CA GLN A 552 5.55 -6.84 -16.40
C GLN A 552 4.69 -5.60 -16.65
N LEU A 553 3.57 -5.75 -17.39
CA LEU A 553 2.64 -4.65 -17.65
C LEU A 553 2.03 -4.11 -16.35
N ALA A 554 1.57 -5.00 -15.48
CA ALA A 554 0.98 -4.62 -14.20
C ALA A 554 2.00 -3.95 -13.28
N THR A 555 3.22 -4.49 -13.22
CA THR A 555 4.33 -3.86 -12.48
C THR A 555 4.59 -2.47 -13.01
N ASN A 556 4.59 -2.26 -14.33
CA ASN A 556 4.70 -0.94 -14.95
C ASN A 556 3.61 0.04 -14.51
N VAL A 557 2.34 -0.38 -14.55
CA VAL A 557 1.19 0.44 -14.11
C VAL A 557 1.35 0.83 -12.64
N ILE A 558 1.70 -0.12 -11.77
CA ILE A 558 1.87 0.12 -10.34
C ILE A 558 3.10 0.99 -10.08
N ALA A 559 4.19 0.78 -10.82
CA ALA A 559 5.40 1.57 -10.69
C ALA A 559 5.18 3.02 -11.16
N TYR A 560 4.38 3.22 -12.20
CA TYR A 560 3.92 4.55 -12.61
C TYR A 560 3.07 5.23 -11.53
N ALA A 561 2.14 4.49 -10.94
CA ALA A 561 1.23 5.00 -9.91
C ALA A 561 1.94 5.38 -8.60
N THR A 562 3.00 4.65 -8.25
CA THR A 562 3.64 4.74 -6.92
C THR A 562 5.04 5.35 -6.95
N GLY A 563 5.73 5.33 -8.09
CA GLY A 563 7.17 5.63 -8.15
C GLY A 563 8.05 4.68 -7.31
N ARG A 564 7.53 3.52 -6.89
CA ARG A 564 8.08 2.62 -5.86
C ARG A 564 8.06 3.19 -4.43
N GLU A 565 7.42 4.34 -4.22
CA GLU A 565 7.24 4.92 -2.89
C GLU A 565 5.92 4.43 -2.32
N LEU A 566 5.98 3.78 -1.14
CA LEU A 566 4.80 3.28 -0.45
C LEU A 566 4.56 4.05 0.83
N HIS A 567 3.29 4.30 1.12
CA HIS A 567 2.90 4.90 2.38
C HIS A 567 3.09 3.89 3.51
N ASP A 568 3.52 4.41 4.66
CA ASP A 568 3.59 3.63 5.87
C ASP A 568 2.17 3.25 6.31
N LYS A 569 1.91 1.94 6.47
CA LYS A 569 0.59 1.41 6.82
C LYS A 569 0.06 1.96 8.16
N LEU A 570 0.94 2.36 9.07
CA LEU A 570 0.57 2.96 10.36
C LEU A 570 0.35 4.48 10.28
N LYS A 571 0.59 5.11 9.13
CA LYS A 571 0.37 6.55 8.91
C LYS A 571 -0.77 6.74 7.90
N ARG A 572 -1.90 7.28 8.35
CA ARG A 572 -2.91 7.79 7.41
C ARG A 572 -2.41 9.07 6.75
N PRO A 573 -2.63 9.26 5.44
CA PRO A 573 -2.37 10.55 4.80
C PRO A 573 -3.25 11.64 5.43
N GLU A 574 -2.65 12.80 5.72
CA GLU A 574 -3.39 13.99 6.15
C GLU A 574 -4.41 14.38 5.09
N LEU A 575 -5.69 14.33 5.48
CA LEU A 575 -6.82 14.68 4.63
C LEU A 575 -6.80 16.17 4.32
N LEU A 576 -6.88 16.53 3.03
CA LEU A 576 -7.12 17.91 2.63
C LEU A 576 -8.61 18.21 2.83
N THR A 577 -8.99 18.92 3.90
CA THR A 577 -10.39 19.31 4.14
C THR A 577 -10.93 20.27 3.07
N GLN A 578 -12.19 20.12 2.65
CA GLN A 578 -12.84 21.10 1.75
C GLN A 578 -13.08 22.45 2.45
N PRO A 579 -12.91 23.59 1.74
CA PRO A 579 -13.01 24.92 2.33
C PRO A 579 -14.47 25.32 2.61
N ASP A 580 -14.69 26.02 3.74
CA ASP A 580 -15.85 26.88 3.93
C ASP A 580 -15.72 28.08 2.98
N GLN A 581 -16.79 28.38 2.23
CA GLN A 581 -16.84 29.57 1.39
C GLN A 581 -17.10 30.80 2.25
N GLY A 582 -16.14 31.72 2.30
CA GLY A 582 -16.39 33.10 2.70
C GLY A 582 -15.83 33.45 4.07
N ARG A 583 -14.56 33.88 4.09
CA ARG A 583 -14.12 35.09 4.80
C ARG A 583 -12.62 35.29 4.63
N ILE A 584 -12.24 36.40 4.01
CA ILE A 584 -10.88 36.95 4.10
C ILE A 584 -10.60 37.23 5.58
N ASN A 585 -9.72 36.43 6.20
CA ASN A 585 -9.35 36.56 7.61
C ASN A 585 -8.13 37.49 7.74
N ARG A 586 -8.29 38.62 8.43
CA ARG A 586 -7.19 39.57 8.72
C ARG A 586 -6.10 38.89 9.56
N GLY A 587 -4.84 39.13 9.21
CA GLY A 587 -3.67 38.57 9.90
C GLY A 587 -3.14 37.23 9.36
N ARG A 588 -3.66 36.77 8.21
CA ARG A 588 -3.20 35.56 7.52
C ARG A 588 -2.61 35.89 6.15
N LEU A 589 -1.66 35.09 5.70
CA LEU A 589 -1.05 35.20 4.37
C LEU A 589 -1.99 34.65 3.30
N SER A 590 -2.52 35.51 2.44
CA SER A 590 -3.31 35.10 1.28
C SER A 590 -2.44 35.06 0.02
N ILE A 591 -2.52 33.97 -0.75
CA ILE A 591 -1.83 33.81 -2.03
C ILE A 591 -2.89 33.59 -3.10
N ALA A 592 -2.89 34.43 -4.15
CA ALA A 592 -3.78 34.25 -5.29
C ALA A 592 -3.07 33.49 -6.42
N ARG A 593 -3.82 32.67 -7.15
CA ARG A 593 -3.33 31.96 -8.34
C ARG A 593 -3.69 32.75 -9.60
N LEU A 594 -2.70 33.00 -10.44
CA LEU A 594 -2.89 33.70 -11.70
C LEU A 594 -3.48 32.75 -12.76
N ARG A 595 -4.64 33.09 -13.32
CA ARG A 595 -5.28 32.32 -14.41
C ARG A 595 -4.60 32.62 -15.75
N HIS A 596 -4.40 31.57 -16.54
CA HIS A 596 -3.87 31.62 -17.91
C HIS A 596 -4.29 30.38 -18.70
N THR A 597 -4.12 30.37 -20.02
CA THR A 597 -4.58 29.24 -20.88
C THR A 597 -3.67 28.01 -20.86
N GLY A 598 -2.43 28.15 -20.38
CA GLY A 598 -1.41 27.08 -20.31
C GLY A 598 -1.60 25.99 -19.23
N GLY A 599 -2.81 25.82 -18.70
CA GLY A 599 -3.11 24.88 -17.62
C GLY A 599 -2.79 25.45 -16.23
N TRP A 600 -3.37 26.60 -15.89
CA TRP A 600 -3.23 27.25 -14.59
C TRP A 600 -3.68 26.39 -13.39
N ASP A 601 -4.42 25.31 -13.64
CA ASP A 601 -4.97 24.37 -12.66
C ASP A 601 -4.32 22.97 -12.76
N THR A 602 -3.18 22.84 -13.45
CA THR A 602 -2.52 21.54 -13.71
C THR A 602 -2.18 20.78 -12.42
N ALA A 603 -1.77 21.49 -11.36
CA ALA A 603 -1.53 20.98 -10.00
C ALA A 603 -2.44 21.69 -8.98
N PRO A 604 -3.73 21.34 -8.90
CA PRO A 604 -4.76 22.16 -8.25
C PRO A 604 -4.57 22.34 -6.73
N ASN A 605 -3.94 21.39 -6.04
CA ASN A 605 -3.67 21.39 -4.61
C ASN A 605 -2.25 21.85 -4.25
N ALA A 606 -1.38 22.16 -5.21
CA ALA A 606 0.01 22.54 -4.94
C ALA A 606 0.10 23.71 -3.96
N LEU A 607 -0.70 24.76 -4.21
CA LEU A 607 -0.75 25.94 -3.34
C LEU A 607 -1.28 25.63 -1.94
N ARG A 608 -2.25 24.72 -1.81
CA ARG A 608 -2.78 24.29 -0.50
C ARG A 608 -1.75 23.49 0.29
N ARG A 609 -0.98 22.63 -0.39
CA ARG A 609 0.12 21.89 0.23
C ARG A 609 1.23 22.86 0.67
N LEU A 610 1.58 23.83 -0.17
CA LEU A 610 2.50 24.90 0.22
C LEU A 610 2.02 25.67 1.45
N GLN A 611 0.73 25.99 1.53
CA GLN A 611 0.14 26.62 2.71
C GLN A 611 0.31 25.75 3.97
N ALA A 612 0.04 24.44 3.90
CA ALA A 612 0.29 23.54 5.02
C ALA A 612 1.77 23.53 5.44
N GLU A 613 2.71 23.58 4.48
CA GLU A 613 4.14 23.65 4.78
C GLU A 613 4.58 25.00 5.38
N LEU A 614 3.87 26.09 5.06
CA LEU A 614 4.10 27.40 5.67
C LEU A 614 3.71 27.45 7.15
N GLU A 615 2.69 26.68 7.56
CA GLU A 615 2.30 26.55 8.97
C GLU A 615 3.44 25.94 9.81
N ASN A 616 4.21 25.01 9.24
CA ASN A 616 5.34 24.36 9.91
C ASN A 616 6.48 25.33 10.25
N VAL A 617 6.57 26.46 9.55
CA VAL A 617 7.55 27.54 9.82
C VAL A 617 6.93 28.75 10.53
N GLY A 618 5.72 28.60 11.06
CA GLY A 618 5.05 29.62 11.88
C GLY A 618 4.31 30.70 11.09
N ILE A 619 4.15 30.55 9.77
CA ILE A 619 3.34 31.46 8.95
C ILE A 619 1.92 30.92 8.89
N GLN A 620 0.92 31.74 9.22
CA GLN A 620 -0.49 31.34 9.12
C GLN A 620 -1.08 31.73 7.76
N PRO A 621 -1.28 30.78 6.83
CA PRO A 621 -1.89 31.08 5.54
C PRO A 621 -3.41 31.24 5.65
N ALA A 622 -4.00 31.98 4.73
CA ALA A 622 -5.43 31.96 4.48
C ALA A 622 -5.80 30.66 3.76
N ILE A 623 -6.97 30.09 4.10
CA ILE A 623 -7.45 28.84 3.49
C ILE A 623 -7.91 29.08 2.04
N GLU A 624 -8.33 30.31 1.72
CA GLU A 624 -8.80 30.69 0.39
C GLU A 624 -7.62 31.05 -0.53
N THR A 625 -7.60 30.42 -1.71
CA THR A 625 -6.65 30.71 -2.80
C THR A 625 -7.44 31.09 -4.05
N PRO A 626 -7.76 32.38 -4.24
CA PRO A 626 -8.58 32.81 -5.37
C PRO A 626 -7.81 32.66 -6.69
N ASN A 627 -8.55 32.31 -7.74
CA ASN A 627 -8.01 32.19 -9.09
C ASN A 627 -8.38 33.44 -9.89
N LEU A 628 -7.42 34.32 -10.14
CA LEU A 628 -7.64 35.65 -10.69
C LEU A 628 -6.97 35.80 -12.05
N PRO A 629 -7.63 36.36 -13.09
CA PRO A 629 -6.91 36.85 -14.27
C PRO A 629 -6.07 38.09 -13.91
N ALA A 630 -5.01 38.38 -14.68
CA ALA A 630 -4.11 39.51 -14.39
C ALA A 630 -4.79 40.89 -14.49
N THR A 631 -5.93 40.98 -15.17
CA THR A 631 -6.73 42.22 -15.28
C THR A 631 -7.64 42.46 -14.09
N ASP A 632 -7.80 41.48 -13.19
CA ASP A 632 -8.65 41.64 -12.01
C ASP A 632 -7.99 42.62 -11.02
N PRO A 633 -8.66 43.70 -10.60
CA PRO A 633 -8.10 44.64 -9.64
C PRO A 633 -7.80 43.99 -8.27
N ALA A 634 -8.42 42.85 -7.94
CA ALA A 634 -8.17 42.14 -6.70
C ALA A 634 -6.73 41.60 -6.61
N ILE A 635 -5.96 41.51 -7.70
CA ILE A 635 -4.55 41.05 -7.62
C ILE A 635 -3.71 41.91 -6.66
N PHE A 636 -4.04 43.19 -6.52
CA PHE A 636 -3.34 44.12 -5.63
C PHE A 636 -3.64 43.90 -4.14
N ASP A 637 -4.66 43.09 -3.82
CA ASP A 637 -4.98 42.71 -2.43
C ASP A 637 -4.08 41.56 -1.92
N TYR A 638 -3.27 40.97 -2.80
CA TYR A 638 -2.42 39.82 -2.48
C TYR A 638 -0.94 40.20 -2.62
N PRO A 639 -0.11 40.00 -1.58
CA PRO A 639 1.32 40.31 -1.66
C PRO A 639 2.08 39.37 -2.62
N LEU A 640 1.51 38.19 -2.91
CA LEU A 640 2.13 37.19 -3.75
C LEU A 640 1.11 36.56 -4.71
N LEU A 641 1.51 36.45 -5.98
CA LEU A 641 0.83 35.68 -7.01
C LEU A 641 1.59 34.38 -7.27
N TYR A 642 0.84 33.29 -7.43
CA TYR A 642 1.35 31.97 -7.78
C TYR A 642 0.92 31.59 -9.20
N MET A 643 1.84 31.05 -10.00
CA MET A 643 1.57 30.67 -11.39
C MET A 643 2.29 29.38 -11.77
N HIS A 644 1.59 28.43 -12.39
CA HIS A 644 2.21 27.20 -12.88
C HIS A 644 1.44 26.66 -14.07
N GLY A 645 2.09 25.83 -14.89
CA GLY A 645 1.40 25.20 -16.00
C GLY A 645 2.28 24.23 -16.78
N ARG A 646 1.67 23.60 -17.78
CA ARG A 646 2.31 22.55 -18.61
C ARG A 646 2.27 22.84 -20.11
N LYS A 647 1.36 23.72 -20.55
CA LYS A 647 1.11 24.00 -21.97
C LYS A 647 1.51 25.43 -22.31
N ASN A 648 1.66 25.71 -23.60
CA ASN A 648 1.84 27.06 -24.11
C ASN A 648 0.71 27.99 -23.61
N PHE A 649 1.07 29.24 -23.33
CA PHE A 649 0.11 30.30 -23.01
C PHE A 649 0.59 31.64 -23.56
N SER A 650 -0.32 32.60 -23.57
CA SER A 650 0.01 34.01 -23.78
C SER A 650 -0.89 34.86 -22.90
N LEU A 651 -0.38 36.02 -22.48
CA LEU A 651 -1.17 37.07 -21.86
C LEU A 651 -1.52 38.11 -22.93
N SER A 652 -2.66 38.77 -22.79
CA SER A 652 -3.01 39.95 -23.57
C SER A 652 -2.16 41.17 -23.15
N ASP A 653 -2.16 42.22 -23.97
CA ASP A 653 -1.44 43.48 -23.64
C ASP A 653 -1.93 44.08 -22.32
N ALA A 654 -3.24 44.06 -22.08
CA ALA A 654 -3.86 44.58 -20.86
C ALA A 654 -3.45 43.75 -19.62
N GLU A 655 -3.38 42.42 -19.75
CA GLU A 655 -2.91 41.54 -18.66
C GLU A 655 -1.43 41.78 -18.34
N ARG A 656 -0.58 41.93 -19.37
CA ARG A 656 0.85 42.25 -19.18
C ARG A 656 1.03 43.61 -18.51
N GLU A 657 0.31 44.64 -18.93
CA GLU A 657 0.40 45.98 -18.35
C GLU A 657 0.00 45.96 -16.86
N LYS A 658 -1.07 45.25 -16.50
CA LYS A 658 -1.50 45.13 -15.11
C LYS A 658 -0.53 44.31 -14.27
N LEU A 659 0.01 43.22 -14.81
CA LEU A 659 1.02 42.43 -14.12
C LEU A 659 2.32 43.23 -13.91
N ARG A 660 2.75 44.04 -14.88
CA ARG A 660 3.87 44.97 -14.72
C ARG A 660 3.63 45.92 -13.56
N LEU A 661 2.48 46.59 -13.55
CA LEU A 661 2.11 47.54 -12.49
C LEU A 661 2.08 46.86 -11.11
N TYR A 662 1.59 45.62 -11.03
CA TYR A 662 1.61 44.83 -9.80
C TYR A 662 3.04 44.60 -9.28
N LEU A 663 3.94 44.15 -10.14
CA LEU A 663 5.32 43.84 -9.78
C LEU A 663 6.13 45.10 -9.42
N GLU A 664 5.92 46.21 -10.15
CA GLU A 664 6.52 47.51 -9.86
C GLU A 664 6.06 48.05 -8.49
N ASN A 665 4.79 47.85 -8.14
CA ASN A 665 4.20 48.31 -6.87
C ASN A 665 4.45 47.39 -5.66
N GLY A 666 5.52 46.60 -5.68
CA GLY A 666 5.90 45.74 -4.56
C GLY A 666 5.33 44.33 -4.59
N GLY A 667 4.51 43.98 -5.58
CA GLY A 667 4.01 42.62 -5.75
C GLY A 667 5.13 41.62 -6.08
N PHE A 668 4.87 40.34 -5.79
CA PHE A 668 5.81 39.23 -6.04
C PHE A 668 5.15 38.11 -6.83
N LEU A 669 5.84 37.58 -7.84
CA LEU A 669 5.37 36.43 -8.65
C LEU A 669 6.27 35.21 -8.41
N PHE A 670 5.69 34.16 -7.83
CA PHE A 670 6.28 32.83 -7.76
C PHE A 670 5.70 31.95 -8.86
N ALA A 671 6.56 31.37 -9.70
CA ALA A 671 6.12 30.44 -10.72
C ALA A 671 6.99 29.20 -10.91
N ASP A 672 6.41 28.12 -11.45
CA ASP A 672 7.14 26.92 -11.86
C ASP A 672 6.55 26.24 -13.11
N ALA A 673 7.38 25.51 -13.85
CA ALA A 673 6.93 24.64 -14.95
C ALA A 673 6.57 23.25 -14.44
N CYS A 674 5.29 22.86 -14.55
CA CYS A 674 4.84 21.54 -14.15
C CYS A 674 5.57 20.46 -14.98
N CYS A 675 6.17 19.50 -14.28
CA CYS A 675 7.01 18.43 -14.85
C CYS A 675 8.15 18.91 -15.76
N GLY A 676 8.62 20.16 -15.60
CA GLY A 676 9.66 20.75 -16.44
C GLY A 676 9.23 20.96 -17.90
N ALA A 677 7.95 21.22 -18.13
CA ALA A 677 7.39 21.34 -19.47
C ALA A 677 8.02 22.49 -20.27
N SER A 678 8.76 22.15 -21.33
CA SER A 678 9.43 23.10 -22.22
C SER A 678 8.49 24.09 -22.90
N GLN A 679 7.24 23.67 -23.17
CA GLN A 679 6.18 24.51 -23.70
C GLN A 679 5.83 25.67 -22.76
N PHE A 680 5.61 25.36 -21.47
CA PHE A 680 5.30 26.38 -20.48
C PHE A 680 6.52 27.26 -20.17
N ASP A 681 7.72 26.67 -20.05
CA ASP A 681 8.98 27.40 -19.85
C ASP A 681 9.21 28.44 -20.95
N ALA A 682 9.02 28.06 -22.21
CA ALA A 682 9.14 29.00 -23.34
C ALA A 682 8.14 30.16 -23.24
N SER A 683 6.85 29.87 -23.00
CA SER A 683 5.81 30.90 -22.85
C SER A 683 6.04 31.80 -21.63
N PHE A 684 6.54 31.27 -20.52
CA PHE A 684 6.81 32.04 -19.31
C PHE A 684 7.97 33.01 -19.52
N ARG A 685 9.07 32.56 -20.12
CA ARG A 685 10.21 33.42 -20.48
C ARG A 685 9.80 34.55 -21.42
N GLU A 686 9.00 34.23 -22.45
CA GLU A 686 8.47 35.22 -23.38
C GLU A 686 7.58 36.25 -22.66
N MET A 687 6.69 35.79 -21.78
CA MET A 687 5.81 36.66 -21.00
C MET A 687 6.62 37.62 -20.10
N VAL A 688 7.66 37.12 -19.42
CA VAL A 688 8.53 37.97 -18.58
C VAL A 688 9.27 39.00 -19.41
N GLN A 689 9.84 38.61 -20.56
CA GLN A 689 10.53 39.54 -21.46
C GLN A 689 9.59 40.64 -21.98
N GLN A 690 8.36 40.30 -22.35
CA GLN A 690 7.37 41.28 -22.81
C GLN A 690 6.84 42.17 -21.68
N THR A 691 6.75 41.64 -20.46
CA THR A 691 6.20 42.35 -19.30
C THR A 691 7.24 43.28 -18.68
N LEU A 692 8.45 42.80 -18.38
CA LEU A 692 9.46 43.56 -17.64
C LEU A 692 10.60 44.10 -18.51
N GLN A 693 10.64 43.74 -19.81
CA GLN A 693 11.74 44.08 -20.73
C GLN A 693 13.12 43.61 -20.24
N GLN A 694 13.13 42.58 -19.39
CA GLN A 694 14.32 41.97 -18.80
C GLN A 694 14.26 40.43 -18.96
N PRO A 695 15.40 39.77 -19.19
CA PRO A 695 15.44 38.31 -19.25
C PRO A 695 15.36 37.70 -17.84
N LEU A 696 14.90 36.45 -17.75
CA LEU A 696 15.07 35.65 -16.54
C LEU A 696 16.52 35.24 -16.38
N GLU A 697 17.12 35.57 -15.23
CA GLU A 697 18.51 35.25 -14.93
C GLU A 697 18.64 34.31 -13.74
N ARG A 698 19.72 33.52 -13.73
CA ARG A 698 20.04 32.60 -12.64
C ARG A 698 20.17 33.37 -11.32
N ILE A 699 19.46 32.96 -10.29
CA ILE A 699 19.66 33.49 -8.93
C ILE A 699 20.92 32.82 -8.34
N PRO A 700 21.94 33.60 -7.91
CA PRO A 700 23.16 33.06 -7.29
C PRO A 700 22.89 32.30 -5.99
N VAL A 701 23.57 31.17 -5.74
CA VAL A 701 23.31 30.27 -4.59
C VAL A 701 23.67 30.88 -3.22
N ASP A 702 24.44 31.97 -3.22
CA ASP A 702 24.78 32.79 -2.06
C ASP A 702 23.71 33.85 -1.74
N ASN A 703 22.68 34.02 -2.58
CA ASN A 703 21.54 34.87 -2.28
C ASN A 703 20.77 34.39 -1.03
N ALA A 704 20.26 35.35 -0.26
CA ALA A 704 19.50 35.09 0.98
C ALA A 704 18.30 34.14 0.79
N LEU A 705 17.68 34.10 -0.41
CA LEU A 705 16.63 33.14 -0.79
C LEU A 705 17.00 31.69 -0.44
N TYR A 706 18.27 31.31 -0.59
CA TYR A 706 18.71 29.94 -0.39
C TYR A 706 19.01 29.59 1.08
N LYS A 707 19.08 30.60 1.95
CA LYS A 707 19.38 30.45 3.38
C LYS A 707 18.75 31.58 4.20
N LEU A 708 17.48 31.40 4.55
CA LEU A 708 16.72 32.35 5.37
C LEU A 708 16.77 31.98 6.87
N PRO A 709 16.82 32.96 7.79
CA PRO A 709 16.86 32.69 9.24
C PRO A 709 15.67 31.87 9.78
N ILE A 710 14.48 32.05 9.21
CA ILE A 710 13.26 31.31 9.58
C ILE A 710 12.83 30.29 8.52
N GLY A 711 13.63 30.13 7.46
CA GLY A 711 13.39 29.17 6.39
C GLY A 711 14.32 27.97 6.49
N TYR A 712 14.55 27.34 5.34
CA TYR A 712 15.43 26.18 5.22
C TYR A 712 16.76 26.56 4.56
N ASP A 713 17.79 25.77 4.84
CA ASP A 713 19.02 25.77 4.04
C ASP A 713 18.79 24.88 2.81
N ILE A 714 18.64 25.50 1.64
CA ILE A 714 18.33 24.84 0.37
C ILE A 714 19.46 24.99 -0.64
N GLN A 715 20.69 25.30 -0.19
CA GLN A 715 21.85 25.42 -1.09
C GLN A 715 22.19 24.10 -1.80
N LYS A 716 21.75 22.97 -1.23
CA LYS A 716 21.80 21.65 -1.86
C LYS A 716 20.44 20.98 -1.79
N VAL A 717 19.96 20.50 -2.93
CA VAL A 717 18.67 19.82 -3.07
C VAL A 717 18.79 18.63 -4.00
N ARG A 718 17.87 17.67 -3.87
CA ARG A 718 17.75 16.53 -4.77
C ARG A 718 16.82 16.87 -5.93
N ARG A 719 17.24 16.48 -7.14
CA ARG A 719 16.48 16.63 -8.37
C ARG A 719 16.42 15.32 -9.15
N ARG A 720 15.31 15.15 -9.86
CA ARG A 720 15.04 14.05 -10.79
C ARG A 720 15.20 14.53 -12.22
N PHE A 721 15.91 13.74 -13.02
CA PHE A 721 15.99 13.89 -14.47
C PHE A 721 15.45 12.64 -15.16
N PRO A 722 14.57 12.77 -16.16
CA PRO A 722 14.22 11.65 -17.01
C PRO A 722 15.41 11.29 -17.92
N SER A 723 15.99 10.10 -17.75
CA SER A 723 17.07 9.59 -18.60
C SER A 723 16.51 9.07 -19.94
N PRO A 724 16.91 9.61 -21.10
CA PRO A 724 16.49 9.08 -22.39
C PRO A 724 17.07 7.67 -22.61
N GLY A 725 16.20 6.69 -22.95
CA GLY A 725 16.63 5.36 -23.41
C GLY A 725 16.77 4.26 -22.35
N GLN A 726 16.48 4.54 -21.08
CA GLN A 726 16.35 3.53 -20.02
C GLN A 726 14.93 3.52 -19.45
N ALA A 727 14.57 2.53 -18.62
CA ALA A 727 13.28 2.53 -17.92
C ALA A 727 13.11 3.84 -17.13
N VAL A 728 11.93 4.46 -17.13
CA VAL A 728 11.67 5.78 -16.51
C VAL A 728 12.02 5.79 -15.02
N LEU A 729 12.01 4.64 -14.35
CA LEU A 729 12.45 4.47 -12.96
C LEU A 729 13.93 4.08 -12.78
N SER A 730 14.75 4.16 -13.84
CA SER A 730 16.21 4.21 -13.71
C SER A 730 16.60 5.65 -13.35
N LEU A 731 16.70 5.89 -12.05
CA LEU A 731 16.93 7.21 -11.49
C LEU A 731 18.40 7.60 -11.67
N GLU A 732 18.65 8.76 -12.28
CA GLU A 732 19.76 9.61 -11.85
C GLU A 732 19.18 10.64 -10.88
N GLU A 733 19.15 10.30 -9.59
CA GLU A 733 19.02 11.31 -8.55
C GLU A 733 20.33 12.08 -8.50
N SER A 734 20.24 13.38 -8.75
CA SER A 734 21.38 14.27 -8.57
C SER A 734 21.15 15.14 -7.34
N THR A 735 22.16 15.23 -6.48
CA THR A 735 22.20 16.24 -5.43
C THR A 735 23.05 17.40 -5.93
N GLY A 736 22.50 18.60 -5.90
CA GLY A 736 23.22 19.80 -6.34
C GLY A 736 22.46 21.08 -6.01
N GLU A 737 22.90 22.18 -6.60
CA GLU A 737 22.27 23.48 -6.38
C GLU A 737 20.87 23.53 -7.03
N PRO A 738 19.87 24.13 -6.35
CA PRO A 738 18.55 24.38 -6.95
C PRO A 738 18.65 25.37 -8.10
N ILE A 739 18.02 25.08 -9.23
CA ILE A 739 17.93 25.99 -10.39
C ILE A 739 16.66 26.84 -10.28
N LEU A 740 16.83 28.04 -9.74
CA LEU A 740 15.86 29.14 -9.71
C LEU A 740 16.41 30.29 -10.55
N GLU A 741 15.50 30.97 -11.23
CA GLU A 741 15.75 32.14 -12.06
C GLU A 741 14.83 33.28 -11.60
N GLY A 742 15.18 34.53 -11.88
CA GLY A 742 14.36 35.66 -11.47
C GLY A 742 14.69 36.95 -12.22
N VAL A 743 13.88 37.97 -11.95
CA VAL A 743 14.07 39.35 -12.46
C VAL A 743 14.09 40.30 -11.29
N GLN A 744 14.99 41.29 -11.34
CA GLN A 744 15.11 42.32 -10.31
C GLN A 744 14.45 43.64 -10.73
N ILE A 745 13.85 44.32 -9.75
CA ILE A 745 13.48 45.74 -9.82
C ILE A 745 14.09 46.39 -8.59
N GLU A 746 14.88 47.45 -8.77
CA GLU A 746 15.51 48.19 -7.65
C GLU A 746 16.32 47.29 -6.68
N GLY A 747 16.97 46.24 -7.19
CA GLY A 747 17.80 45.33 -6.40
C GLY A 747 17.06 44.23 -5.64
N ARG A 748 15.72 44.17 -5.68
CA ARG A 748 14.92 43.05 -5.16
C ARG A 748 14.45 42.14 -6.29
N TYR A 749 14.46 40.83 -6.08
CA TYR A 749 13.81 39.89 -7.00
C TYR A 749 12.30 39.99 -6.85
N VAL A 750 11.60 40.33 -7.94
CA VAL A 750 10.14 40.47 -7.99
C VAL A 750 9.45 39.29 -8.67
N VAL A 751 10.21 38.57 -9.50
CA VAL A 751 9.82 37.28 -10.08
C VAL A 751 10.83 36.24 -9.63
N VAL A 752 10.34 35.12 -9.12
CA VAL A 752 11.13 33.90 -8.92
C VAL A 752 10.47 32.74 -9.63
N TYR A 753 11.23 32.10 -10.49
CA TYR A 753 10.79 31.06 -11.38
C TYR A 753 11.63 29.80 -11.22
N SER A 754 10.99 28.63 -11.26
CA SER A 754 11.70 27.38 -11.48
C SER A 754 11.26 26.69 -12.77
N LYS A 755 12.22 26.45 -13.66
CA LYS A 755 12.01 25.62 -14.85
C LYS A 755 11.78 24.14 -14.51
N TYR A 756 12.09 23.72 -13.28
CA TYR A 756 11.87 22.36 -12.80
C TYR A 756 10.64 22.33 -11.90
N ASP A 757 9.95 21.19 -11.93
CA ASP A 757 8.70 21.01 -11.20
C ASP A 757 8.86 21.20 -9.68
N LEU A 758 8.04 22.11 -9.14
CA LEU A 758 7.76 22.26 -7.71
C LEU A 758 6.31 21.91 -7.42
N SER A 759 5.40 22.30 -8.32
CA SER A 759 3.94 22.13 -8.21
C SER A 759 3.51 20.67 -8.06
N CYS A 760 3.91 19.77 -8.98
CA CYS A 760 3.47 18.37 -8.91
C CYS A 760 4.14 17.64 -7.74
N ALA A 761 5.38 18.02 -7.41
CA ALA A 761 6.10 17.52 -6.25
C ALA A 761 5.40 17.90 -4.93
N LEU A 762 4.91 19.13 -4.78
CA LEU A 762 4.11 19.59 -3.63
C LEU A 762 2.81 18.80 -3.47
N GLU A 763 2.15 18.43 -4.58
CA GLU A 763 0.94 17.60 -4.54
C GLU A 763 1.20 16.13 -4.15
N ARG A 764 2.47 15.72 -4.03
CA ARG A 764 2.89 14.30 -3.96
C ARG A 764 2.38 13.50 -5.18
N GLN A 765 2.19 14.18 -6.32
CA GLN A 765 1.72 13.61 -7.59
C GLN A 765 2.83 13.51 -8.63
N ALA A 766 4.08 13.85 -8.26
CA ALA A 766 5.19 13.81 -9.19
C ALA A 766 5.50 12.36 -9.59
N THR A 767 5.03 11.98 -10.77
CA THR A 767 5.44 10.76 -11.45
C THR A 767 6.94 10.81 -11.70
N THR A 768 7.57 9.65 -11.82
CA THR A 768 9.02 9.56 -12.05
C THR A 768 9.46 10.03 -13.43
N ALA A 769 8.51 10.42 -14.29
CA ALA A 769 8.75 11.05 -15.58
C ALA A 769 8.88 12.59 -15.50
N CYS A 770 8.55 13.20 -14.36
CA CYS A 770 8.58 14.66 -14.20
C CYS A 770 10.00 15.15 -13.86
N ALA A 771 10.56 16.00 -14.72
CA ALA A 771 11.80 16.71 -14.41
C ALA A 771 11.52 17.74 -13.31
N GLY A 772 12.08 17.54 -12.13
CA GLY A 772 11.59 18.21 -10.93
C GLY A 772 12.40 17.95 -9.68
N TYR A 773 12.06 18.67 -8.61
CA TYR A 773 12.60 18.42 -7.29
C TYR A 773 11.89 17.22 -6.63
N ILE A 774 12.55 16.62 -5.64
CA ILE A 774 11.91 15.62 -4.77
C ILE A 774 10.93 16.33 -3.84
N GLY A 775 9.81 15.69 -3.46
CA GLY A 775 8.72 16.34 -2.71
C GLY A 775 9.16 17.12 -1.47
N GLU A 776 10.07 16.56 -0.67
CA GLU A 776 10.62 17.22 0.52
C GLU A 776 11.42 18.49 0.16
N ASP A 777 12.28 18.42 -0.85
CA ASP A 777 13.11 19.55 -1.27
C ASP A 777 12.28 20.59 -2.02
N ALA A 778 11.26 20.17 -2.78
CA ALA A 778 10.30 21.04 -3.43
C ALA A 778 9.52 21.89 -2.40
N ALA A 779 9.07 21.26 -1.31
CA ALA A 779 8.41 21.95 -0.20
C ALA A 779 9.32 23.01 0.42
N LYS A 780 10.57 22.66 0.75
CA LYS A 780 11.55 23.60 1.32
C LYS A 780 11.85 24.77 0.39
N ILE A 781 12.02 24.50 -0.91
CA ILE A 781 12.24 25.54 -1.92
C ILE A 781 11.04 26.48 -1.99
N ALA A 782 9.83 25.95 -2.11
CA ALA A 782 8.62 26.76 -2.24
C ALA A 782 8.36 27.61 -0.99
N VAL A 783 8.59 27.07 0.22
CA VAL A 783 8.52 27.83 1.47
C VAL A 783 9.53 28.97 1.47
N ASN A 784 10.80 28.73 1.10
CA ASN A 784 11.81 29.78 1.03
C ASN A 784 11.46 30.88 0.01
N ILE A 785 10.89 30.53 -1.15
CA ILE A 785 10.47 31.51 -2.16
C ILE A 785 9.38 32.42 -1.60
N VAL A 786 8.37 31.85 -0.93
CA VAL A 786 7.30 32.64 -0.30
C VAL A 786 7.85 33.52 0.82
N LEU A 787 8.66 32.96 1.72
CA LEU A 787 9.26 33.73 2.81
C LEU A 787 10.13 34.87 2.28
N TYR A 788 10.94 34.62 1.25
CA TYR A 788 11.75 35.66 0.63
C TYR A 788 10.89 36.80 0.08
N GLY A 789 9.83 36.47 -0.67
CA GLY A 789 8.90 37.46 -1.23
C GLY A 789 8.15 38.28 -0.19
N LEU A 790 7.93 37.74 1.03
CA LEU A 790 7.30 38.47 2.14
C LEU A 790 8.25 39.37 2.92
N PHE A 791 9.56 39.13 2.82
CA PHE A 791 10.58 39.92 3.52
C PHE A 791 11.29 40.94 2.63
N GLN A 792 10.87 41.05 1.35
CA GLN A 792 11.21 42.19 0.49
C GLN A 792 10.24 43.34 0.76
#